data_AF-A0A7C3RLF7-F1
#
_entry.id   AF-A0A7C3RLF7-F1
#
_cell.length_a   1.000
_cell.length_b   1.000
_cell.length_c   1.000
_cell.angle_alpha   90.00
_cell.angle_beta   90.00
_cell.angle_gamma   90.00
#
_symmetry.space_group_name_H-M   'P 1'
#
loop_
_entity.id
_entity.type
_entity.pdbx_description
1 polymer ?
#
loop_
_entity_poly.entity_id
_entity_poly.type
_entity_poly.pdbx_seq_one_letter_code
_entity_poly.pdbx_strand_id
1 'polypeptide(L)'
;MGLILQNINYLESLLDRERIVYLDFPQGSGRTYILKSLYNKLKSQSIFTHYASHRTPIGEFFLSLLNLIDKKRFLDEKGHIVGPILRRYIHPRFLCLLKDYDAEEVITKDAEISQILDIIKVILERKTIKYWFFDNWQEYLYFNEIFSELIPYLRKKYDIRFLIAGKDFALNCFRLNPDKYVVPITKEGIVVYEMSKAFNITPKEAKKLYNLSKGNWNNAEIIFVNQFKPLDEIIHEKVSNLSESDKNALFTFTIVGKTFSSTTIKAVKDIYGPLKFMKEFAESRILKWEYPLWRFASEDVLNNIRSYIKDEKVLREKFAKKLSSYNYSDLWGRLALLSEDDIRSWTLFKLKEYRSTYNLQRKSNILKEILQKEIPNKDLYRRELIDLLINFQEFSWALELINDLEKNNLLDLATKVRCLSYLGKYEEAEEIIKNNFMDISVSYETPEILSRIGSYYFLSKKVEDGLYLFNKYLDQVINLKSSPKYLANFYNMLGLLTMGENKYEKALSFFETGLSFANKTKDKVILHKLLNNIGDLKAYLNGPRASISASLKAYELSKYLSPNLVVISLGNLIKNKIQYCNYEEMIGLINILESLLEDIKFDYFLYSGYRRLAISYLSYGKLNDLERIIQKLEEIKNIKESEILVKILKTFLNKEYDISEEEVLNTKEEQIITLYMKLSAERGFDLSKSLREYPTDFPLHVFLKGFILRESFLNLIGYIDEMLERWEFLDALYSYMLLDEYMVKREFFMGFLPYVRLEAFELAILLGIEDVINKIKEKMGDTYKEIIQEHSKLRALDLYMGKALMEAREEEEAMEIIYRILTDFLEDFMVRIDIGDRVLEKGNRLLYDSHLRPTYRRMPYTIKLYSLEKPSPKVFFIMRNILKNFIIFWEKKYGIYDPLTGIFNRSYGERKIEEAFSDFVREKEKFSVVFIDIDSFKKINDTLGHLYGDYLLKEVANIIKNSIRQNDSAIRWGGDEFLVILRKADYDDALKVVERIKMHIDNSTNGKIKISYGIETSSEDITSPYELISRADFKMYKYKYERGER
;
A
#
# COMPACT_ATOMS: atom_id res chain seq x y z
N MET A 1 68.09 13.69 -14.98
CA MET A 1 67.24 13.30 -13.83
C MET A 1 67.05 14.40 -12.77
N GLY A 2 68.08 15.21 -12.41
CA GLY A 2 67.89 16.37 -11.51
C GLY A 2 67.09 17.55 -12.09
N LEU A 3 66.91 17.59 -13.42
CA LEU A 3 66.10 18.57 -14.17
C LEU A 3 64.62 18.18 -14.33
N ILE A 4 64.23 16.95 -13.98
CA ILE A 4 62.94 16.33 -14.34
C ILE A 4 61.78 16.82 -13.45
N LEU A 5 62.06 17.51 -12.34
CA LEU A 5 61.05 17.95 -11.37
C LEU A 5 61.12 19.44 -11.03
N GLN A 6 61.99 20.19 -11.69
CA GLN A 6 62.14 21.63 -11.48
C GLN A 6 61.12 22.49 -12.24
N ASN A 7 60.16 21.92 -12.94
CA ASN A 7 59.25 22.73 -13.74
C ASN A 7 57.87 22.09 -13.83
N ILE A 8 56.85 22.80 -13.33
CA ILE A 8 55.45 22.61 -13.70
C ILE A 8 55.32 22.48 -15.24
N ASN A 9 56.15 23.21 -15.99
CA ASN A 9 56.27 23.13 -17.46
C ASN A 9 56.71 21.75 -17.98
N TYR A 10 57.51 21.00 -17.21
CA TYR A 10 57.93 19.66 -17.59
C TYR A 10 56.82 18.64 -17.33
N LEU A 11 56.10 18.72 -16.20
CA LEU A 11 54.92 17.87 -15.96
C LEU A 11 53.83 18.11 -17.00
N GLU A 12 53.63 19.36 -17.41
CA GLU A 12 52.78 19.72 -18.55
C GLU A 12 53.29 19.12 -19.86
N SER A 13 54.59 19.25 -20.18
CA SER A 13 55.20 18.65 -21.37
C SER A 13 55.16 17.11 -21.36
N LEU A 14 55.27 16.49 -20.19
CA LEU A 14 55.17 15.05 -20.01
C LEU A 14 53.73 14.59 -20.24
N LEU A 15 52.75 15.32 -19.70
CA LEU A 15 51.34 15.13 -20.07
C LEU A 15 51.07 15.47 -21.53
N ASP A 16 51.94 16.22 -22.23
CA ASP A 16 51.84 16.41 -23.67
C ASP A 16 52.30 15.22 -24.50
N ARG A 17 53.24 14.44 -23.98
CA ARG A 17 53.80 13.25 -24.65
C ARG A 17 53.08 11.98 -24.26
N GLU A 18 52.77 11.84 -22.97
CA GLU A 18 52.20 10.65 -22.37
C GLU A 18 50.71 10.85 -22.07
N ARG A 19 49.90 9.88 -22.49
CA ARG A 19 48.43 9.95 -22.32
C ARG A 19 47.99 9.74 -20.87
N ILE A 20 48.74 8.93 -20.11
CA ILE A 20 48.48 8.68 -18.70
C ILE A 20 49.81 8.67 -17.95
N VAL A 21 49.97 9.61 -17.02
CA VAL A 21 51.16 9.75 -16.18
C VAL A 21 50.80 9.40 -14.74
N TYR A 22 51.51 8.43 -14.17
CA TYR A 22 51.38 8.07 -12.76
C TYR A 22 52.55 8.64 -11.97
N LEU A 23 52.25 9.46 -10.95
CA LEU A 23 53.24 10.01 -10.04
C LEU A 23 53.21 9.22 -8.73
N ASP A 24 54.22 8.38 -8.52
CA ASP A 24 54.36 7.63 -7.27
C ASP A 24 55.02 8.53 -6.21
N PHE A 25 54.19 8.97 -5.27
CA PHE A 25 54.52 9.92 -4.23
C PHE A 25 54.13 9.36 -2.86
N PRO A 26 55.08 9.30 -1.91
CA PRO A 26 54.78 9.05 -0.51
C PRO A 26 53.78 10.09 0.03
N GLN A 27 52.89 9.66 0.92
CA GLN A 27 51.93 10.57 1.56
C GLN A 27 52.67 11.68 2.33
N GLY A 28 52.22 12.93 2.20
CA GLY A 28 52.83 14.08 2.89
C GLY A 28 54.02 14.72 2.17
N SER A 29 54.51 14.18 1.04
CA SER A 29 55.68 14.69 0.30
C SER A 29 55.51 16.03 -0.46
N GLY A 30 54.43 16.78 -0.21
CA GLY A 30 54.10 17.99 -0.99
C GLY A 30 53.37 17.72 -2.31
N ARG A 31 53.00 16.45 -2.56
CA ARG A 31 52.25 16.01 -3.75
C ARG A 31 51.03 16.89 -4.07
N THR A 32 50.13 17.10 -3.11
CA THR A 32 48.92 17.93 -3.29
C THR A 32 49.27 19.38 -3.67
N TYR A 33 50.36 19.92 -3.12
CA TYR A 33 50.83 21.27 -3.46
C TYR A 33 51.30 21.32 -4.91
N ILE A 34 52.15 20.38 -5.34
CA ILE A 34 52.64 20.31 -6.73
C ILE A 34 51.48 20.16 -7.72
N LEU A 35 50.52 19.27 -7.43
CA LEU A 35 49.36 19.05 -8.30
C LEU A 35 48.43 20.27 -8.34
N LYS A 36 48.21 20.96 -7.21
CA LYS A 36 47.42 22.20 -7.17
C LYS A 36 48.10 23.33 -7.93
N SER A 37 49.42 23.44 -7.86
CA SER A 37 50.19 24.43 -8.61
C SER A 37 50.09 24.19 -10.13
N LEU A 38 50.17 22.93 -10.57
CA LEU A 38 49.95 22.56 -11.97
C LEU A 38 48.50 22.81 -12.42
N TYR A 39 47.52 22.43 -11.59
CA TYR A 39 46.10 22.73 -11.85
C TYR A 39 45.84 24.23 -11.98
N ASN A 40 46.38 25.05 -11.07
CA ASN A 40 46.21 26.49 -11.12
C ASN A 40 46.77 27.09 -12.42
N LYS A 41 47.89 26.54 -12.93
CA LYS A 41 48.45 26.94 -14.22
C LYS A 41 47.55 26.53 -15.39
N LEU A 42 46.99 25.32 -15.36
CA LEU A 42 46.20 24.72 -16.45
C LEU A 42 44.69 24.83 -16.25
N LYS A 43 44.25 25.71 -15.37
CA LYS A 43 42.89 25.72 -14.79
C LYS A 43 41.77 25.80 -15.82
N SER A 44 42.00 26.46 -16.94
CA SER A 44 41.03 26.64 -18.03
C SER A 44 40.79 25.39 -18.87
N GLN A 45 41.71 24.43 -18.85
CA GLN A 45 41.66 23.19 -19.65
C GLN A 45 41.75 21.93 -18.78
N SER A 46 41.55 22.05 -17.47
CA SER A 46 41.79 20.93 -16.56
C SER A 46 40.74 20.74 -15.47
N ILE A 47 40.58 19.48 -15.06
CA ILE A 47 39.75 19.05 -13.93
C ILE A 47 40.68 18.54 -12.82
N PHE A 48 40.37 18.88 -11.57
CA PHE A 48 41.11 18.41 -10.40
C PHE A 48 40.19 17.62 -9.46
N THR A 49 40.59 16.39 -9.13
CA THR A 49 39.88 15.50 -8.21
C THR A 49 40.81 15.12 -7.07
N HIS A 50 40.39 15.37 -5.82
CA HIS A 50 41.12 14.93 -4.63
C HIS A 50 40.38 13.78 -3.93
N TYR A 51 41.10 12.70 -3.65
CA TYR A 51 40.55 11.43 -3.16
C TYR A 51 40.52 11.34 -1.61
N ALA A 52 40.99 12.36 -0.89
CA ALA A 52 41.16 12.31 0.57
C ALA A 52 39.93 12.76 1.40
N SER A 53 38.80 13.04 0.77
CA SER A 53 37.57 13.39 1.47
C SER A 53 36.72 12.14 1.68
N HIS A 54 36.17 11.94 2.88
CA HIS A 54 35.10 10.95 3.08
C HIS A 54 33.79 11.33 2.38
N ARG A 55 33.79 12.46 1.65
CA ARG A 55 32.87 12.69 0.54
C ARG A 55 33.43 11.92 -0.65
N THR A 56 32.69 10.94 -1.13
CA THR A 56 33.00 10.11 -2.30
C THR A 56 33.81 10.86 -3.38
N PRO A 57 34.84 10.27 -4.00
CA PRO A 57 35.63 10.86 -5.10
C PRO A 57 34.78 11.56 -6.20
N ILE A 58 33.57 11.03 -6.43
CA ILE A 58 32.56 11.54 -7.34
C ILE A 58 32.01 12.93 -6.95
N GLY A 59 31.86 13.22 -5.66
CA GLY A 59 31.30 14.49 -5.16
C GLY A 59 32.25 15.68 -5.33
N GLU A 60 33.56 15.48 -5.14
CA GLU A 60 34.56 16.51 -5.44
C GLU A 60 34.76 16.69 -6.94
N PHE A 61 34.71 15.59 -7.70
CA PHE A 61 34.69 15.64 -9.14
C PHE A 61 33.52 16.49 -9.67
N PHE A 62 32.29 16.28 -9.18
CA PHE A 62 31.13 17.11 -9.54
C PHE A 62 31.29 18.58 -9.15
N LEU A 63 31.93 18.89 -8.00
CA LEU A 63 32.21 20.27 -7.61
C LEU A 63 33.16 20.95 -8.61
N SER A 64 34.23 20.26 -9.01
CA SER A 64 35.19 20.75 -9.99
C SER A 64 34.53 20.96 -11.36
N LEU A 65 33.65 20.04 -11.77
CA LEU A 65 32.83 20.17 -12.98
C LEU A 65 31.91 21.40 -12.92
N LEU A 66 31.17 21.59 -11.82
CA LEU A 66 30.25 22.72 -11.65
C LEU A 66 30.95 24.07 -11.66
N ASN A 67 32.17 24.17 -11.12
CA ASN A 67 32.96 25.40 -11.15
C ASN A 67 33.46 25.78 -12.56
N LEU A 68 33.61 24.81 -13.46
CA LEU A 68 34.03 25.04 -14.85
C LEU A 68 32.89 25.53 -15.75
N ILE A 69 31.64 25.37 -15.29
CA ILE A 69 30.44 25.70 -16.05
C ILE A 69 29.95 27.07 -15.59
N ASP A 70 29.79 27.99 -16.54
CA ASP A 70 29.16 29.27 -16.25
C ASP A 70 27.73 28.99 -15.76
N LYS A 71 27.37 29.50 -14.58
CA LYS A 71 26.34 28.96 -13.66
C LYS A 71 24.90 28.91 -14.20
N LYS A 72 24.66 29.17 -15.48
CA LYS A 72 23.35 29.45 -16.08
C LYS A 72 22.76 28.35 -16.98
N ARG A 73 23.46 27.23 -17.26
CA ARG A 73 23.02 26.24 -18.29
C ARG A 73 22.68 24.82 -17.81
N PHE A 74 22.57 24.58 -16.49
CA PHE A 74 21.96 23.34 -15.96
C PHE A 74 20.49 23.49 -15.66
N LEU A 75 19.92 24.63 -16.04
CA LEU A 75 18.55 24.99 -15.78
C LEU A 75 17.70 24.79 -17.04
N ASP A 76 16.47 24.28 -16.90
CA ASP A 76 15.47 24.34 -17.96
C ASP A 76 15.07 25.80 -18.28
N GLU A 77 14.18 26.00 -19.24
CA GLU A 77 13.74 27.34 -19.69
C GLU A 77 13.10 28.20 -18.58
N LYS A 78 12.75 27.60 -17.42
CA LYS A 78 12.20 28.28 -16.23
C LYS A 78 13.22 28.45 -15.10
N GLY A 79 14.45 27.96 -15.23
CA GLY A 79 15.46 28.12 -14.20
C GLY A 79 15.62 26.93 -13.24
N HIS A 80 15.16 25.71 -13.58
CA HIS A 80 15.27 24.52 -12.71
C HIS A 80 16.34 23.52 -13.14
N ILE A 81 17.10 22.99 -12.16
CA ILE A 81 18.14 21.98 -12.42
C ILE A 81 17.53 20.66 -12.91
N VAL A 82 18.00 20.10 -14.03
CA VAL A 82 17.55 18.78 -14.54
C VAL A 82 18.56 17.67 -14.15
N GLY A 83 18.15 16.72 -13.29
CA GLY A 83 18.85 15.42 -13.08
C GLY A 83 18.86 14.84 -11.63
N PRO A 84 18.56 13.54 -11.41
CA PRO A 84 18.30 12.92 -10.09
C PRO A 84 19.54 12.57 -9.21
N ILE A 85 20.76 12.50 -9.76
CA ILE A 85 21.92 11.88 -9.07
C ILE A 85 22.67 12.81 -8.11
N LEU A 86 22.48 14.13 -8.21
CA LEU A 86 23.32 15.13 -7.54
C LEU A 86 23.22 15.10 -6.00
N ARG A 87 22.07 14.77 -5.40
CA ARG A 87 21.87 14.86 -3.94
C ARG A 87 22.65 13.84 -3.11
N ARG A 88 22.99 12.67 -3.66
CA ARG A 88 23.65 11.58 -2.90
C ARG A 88 25.14 11.84 -2.66
N TYR A 89 25.76 12.64 -3.52
CA TYR A 89 27.19 12.87 -3.57
C TYR A 89 27.58 14.34 -3.29
N ILE A 90 26.60 15.26 -3.24
CA ILE A 90 26.79 16.65 -2.86
C ILE A 90 26.74 16.83 -1.34
N HIS A 91 27.65 17.62 -0.81
CA HIS A 91 27.73 17.91 0.61
C HIS A 91 26.50 18.67 1.16
N PRO A 92 26.00 18.35 2.37
CA PRO A 92 24.78 18.94 2.94
C PRO A 92 24.70 20.46 2.99
N ARG A 93 25.82 21.20 3.06
CA ARG A 93 25.80 22.68 3.02
C ARG A 93 25.20 23.26 1.73
N PHE A 94 25.20 22.48 0.64
CA PHE A 94 24.74 22.91 -0.67
C PHE A 94 23.31 22.42 -0.97
N LEU A 95 22.69 21.65 -0.05
CA LEU A 95 21.27 21.26 -0.14
C LEU A 95 20.33 22.47 -0.10
N CYS A 96 20.77 23.59 0.50
CA CYS A 96 19.98 24.82 0.56
C CYS A 96 19.70 25.45 -0.81
N LEU A 97 20.44 25.05 -1.86
CA LEU A 97 20.26 25.48 -3.25
C LEU A 97 19.35 24.53 -4.07
N LEU A 98 18.84 23.45 -3.47
CA LEU A 98 18.07 22.39 -4.12
C LEU A 98 16.68 22.21 -3.47
N LYS A 99 16.06 23.30 -3.00
CA LYS A 99 14.90 23.22 -2.11
C LYS A 99 13.63 22.64 -2.74
N ASP A 100 13.51 22.68 -4.07
CA ASP A 100 12.26 22.30 -4.78
C ASP A 100 12.38 21.03 -5.64
N TYR A 101 13.24 20.07 -5.27
CA TYR A 101 13.35 18.79 -5.98
C TYR A 101 12.66 17.64 -5.25
N ASP A 102 11.58 17.13 -5.85
CA ASP A 102 11.02 15.80 -5.61
C ASP A 102 11.72 14.79 -6.52
N ALA A 103 12.30 13.75 -5.92
CA ALA A 103 13.06 12.75 -6.65
C ALA A 103 12.12 11.63 -7.15
N GLU A 104 11.90 11.56 -8.46
CA GLU A 104 11.48 10.31 -9.09
C GLU A 104 12.70 9.41 -9.33
N GLU A 105 12.59 8.18 -8.81
CA GLU A 105 13.43 6.99 -9.02
C GLU A 105 14.90 6.98 -8.53
N VAL A 106 15.30 5.81 -8.02
CA VAL A 106 16.71 5.42 -7.88
C VAL A 106 16.98 4.34 -8.91
N ILE A 107 17.82 4.70 -9.86
CA ILE A 107 18.29 3.90 -10.98
C ILE A 107 19.28 2.81 -10.48
N THR A 108 19.36 1.68 -11.18
CA THR A 108 20.27 0.55 -10.89
C THR A 108 21.76 0.97 -10.89
N LYS A 109 22.68 0.15 -10.31
CA LYS A 109 24.15 0.44 -10.31
C LYS A 109 24.67 0.74 -11.72
N ASP A 110 24.20 0.02 -12.73
CA ASP A 110 24.63 0.18 -14.12
C ASP A 110 24.10 1.45 -14.77
N ALA A 111 22.85 1.83 -14.46
CA ALA A 111 22.26 3.03 -15.01
C ALA A 111 22.63 4.30 -14.21
N GLU A 112 23.07 4.17 -12.94
CA GLU A 112 23.76 5.23 -12.19
C GLU A 112 25.15 5.52 -12.80
N ILE A 113 25.90 4.47 -13.16
CA ILE A 113 27.15 4.61 -13.92
C ILE A 113 26.85 5.27 -15.26
N SER A 114 25.88 4.77 -16.03
CA SER A 114 25.53 5.34 -17.35
C SER A 114 25.15 6.83 -17.29
N GLN A 115 24.39 7.25 -16.29
CA GLN A 115 24.01 8.67 -16.16
C GLN A 115 25.15 9.56 -15.69
N ILE A 116 26.03 9.08 -14.81
CA ILE A 116 27.28 9.78 -14.48
C ILE A 116 28.13 9.91 -15.75
N LEU A 117 28.26 8.85 -16.55
CA LEU A 117 28.96 8.87 -17.83
C LEU A 117 28.35 9.94 -18.78
N ASP A 118 27.03 10.03 -18.88
CA ASP A 118 26.35 11.00 -19.75
C ASP A 118 26.55 12.45 -19.29
N ILE A 119 26.53 12.72 -17.99
CA ILE A 119 26.80 14.08 -17.47
C ILE A 119 28.26 14.48 -17.76
N ILE A 120 29.20 13.56 -17.51
CA ILE A 120 30.62 13.77 -17.82
C ILE A 120 30.79 14.04 -19.31
N LYS A 121 30.14 13.24 -20.16
CA LYS A 121 30.14 13.36 -21.62
C LYS A 121 29.68 14.75 -22.08
N VAL A 122 28.54 15.24 -21.58
CA VAL A 122 28.01 16.58 -21.92
C VAL A 122 28.98 17.69 -21.52
N ILE A 123 29.69 17.54 -20.39
CA ILE A 123 30.62 18.56 -19.90
C ILE A 123 31.91 18.59 -20.73
N LEU A 124 32.42 17.42 -21.10
CA LEU A 124 33.60 17.27 -21.95
C LEU A 124 33.34 17.71 -23.40
N GLU A 125 32.10 17.58 -23.89
CA GLU A 125 31.71 18.10 -25.21
C GLU A 125 31.59 19.63 -25.24
N ARG A 126 31.31 20.28 -24.10
CA ARG A 126 31.07 21.74 -24.00
C ARG A 126 32.30 22.57 -23.63
N LYS A 127 33.36 21.95 -23.12
CA LYS A 127 34.61 22.61 -22.71
C LYS A 127 35.78 21.86 -23.33
N THR A 128 36.80 22.57 -23.80
CA THR A 128 38.06 22.00 -24.28
C THR A 128 38.93 21.53 -23.11
N ILE A 129 38.42 20.59 -22.32
CA ILE A 129 39.16 19.95 -21.23
C ILE A 129 40.17 18.99 -21.83
N LYS A 130 41.45 19.24 -21.54
CA LYS A 130 42.59 18.46 -22.05
C LYS A 130 43.25 17.61 -20.96
N TYR A 131 43.19 18.04 -19.70
CA TYR A 131 43.89 17.39 -18.59
C TYR A 131 42.94 17.03 -17.43
N TRP A 132 43.16 15.89 -16.79
CA TRP A 132 42.46 15.50 -15.57
C TRP A 132 43.44 14.98 -14.50
N PHE A 133 43.51 15.71 -13.38
CA PHE A 133 44.38 15.43 -12.24
C PHE A 133 43.64 14.65 -11.15
N PHE A 134 44.24 13.55 -10.68
CA PHE A 134 43.79 12.76 -9.54
C PHE A 134 44.84 12.78 -8.42
N ASP A 135 44.47 13.27 -7.23
CA ASP A 135 45.34 13.32 -6.06
C ASP A 135 44.87 12.33 -4.97
N ASN A 136 45.79 11.49 -4.50
CA ASN A 136 45.60 10.53 -3.39
C ASN A 136 44.83 9.27 -3.76
N TRP A 137 45.00 8.79 -4.99
CA TRP A 137 44.42 7.52 -5.43
C TRP A 137 44.84 6.38 -4.48
N GLN A 138 43.89 5.85 -3.72
CA GLN A 138 44.07 4.69 -2.84
C GLN A 138 43.09 3.59 -3.27
N GLU A 139 43.47 2.33 -3.06
CA GLU A 139 42.72 1.13 -3.45
C GLU A 139 41.36 0.99 -2.74
N TYR A 140 40.37 1.82 -3.10
CA TYR A 140 38.97 1.54 -2.77
C TYR A 140 38.31 0.82 -3.95
N LEU A 141 38.11 -0.50 -3.79
CA LEU A 141 37.60 -1.42 -4.84
C LEU A 141 36.42 -0.86 -5.66
N TYR A 142 35.45 -0.23 -5.00
CA TYR A 142 34.20 0.21 -5.64
C TYR A 142 34.38 1.32 -6.69
N PHE A 143 35.34 2.24 -6.51
CA PHE A 143 35.59 3.31 -7.48
C PHE A 143 36.60 2.91 -8.55
N ASN A 144 37.48 1.96 -8.24
CA ASN A 144 38.44 1.43 -9.19
C ASN A 144 37.73 0.80 -10.40
N GLU A 145 36.61 0.08 -10.19
CA GLU A 145 35.78 -0.48 -11.27
C GLU A 145 35.25 0.63 -12.20
N ILE A 146 34.58 1.65 -11.64
CA ILE A 146 33.97 2.75 -12.42
C ILE A 146 35.03 3.52 -13.23
N PHE A 147 36.16 3.88 -12.61
CA PHE A 147 37.23 4.60 -13.29
C PHE A 147 38.01 3.71 -14.27
N SER A 148 38.07 2.40 -14.04
CA SER A 148 38.69 1.45 -14.98
C SER A 148 37.93 1.36 -16.30
N GLU A 149 36.62 1.61 -16.31
CA GLU A 149 35.82 1.71 -17.53
C GLU A 149 35.79 3.15 -18.10
N LEU A 150 35.70 4.15 -17.24
CA LEU A 150 35.61 5.56 -17.63
C LEU A 150 36.88 6.09 -18.30
N ILE A 151 38.06 5.84 -17.70
CA ILE A 151 39.33 6.41 -18.19
C ILE A 151 39.64 5.96 -19.64
N PRO A 152 39.53 4.66 -20.00
CA PRO A 152 39.72 4.22 -21.38
C PRO A 152 38.73 4.84 -22.36
N TYR A 153 37.45 4.96 -21.99
CA TYR A 153 36.41 5.56 -22.83
C TYR A 153 36.69 7.03 -23.11
N LEU A 154 36.97 7.81 -22.06
CA LEU A 154 37.25 9.23 -22.17
C LEU A 154 38.51 9.53 -22.97
N ARG A 155 39.56 8.72 -22.78
CA ARG A 155 40.78 8.79 -23.59
C ARG A 155 40.47 8.57 -25.07
N LYS A 156 39.78 7.46 -25.39
CA LYS A 156 39.53 7.07 -26.78
C LYS A 156 38.65 8.08 -27.52
N LYS A 157 37.69 8.67 -26.83
CA LYS A 157 36.67 9.53 -27.45
C LYS A 157 37.01 11.03 -27.41
N TYR A 158 37.68 11.51 -26.37
CA TYR A 158 37.89 12.94 -26.12
C TYR A 158 39.37 13.35 -26.00
N ASP A 159 40.33 12.41 -26.19
CA ASP A 159 41.79 12.64 -26.06
C ASP A 159 42.22 13.28 -24.74
N ILE A 160 41.47 13.01 -23.66
CA ILE A 160 41.79 13.52 -22.33
C ILE A 160 43.00 12.80 -21.77
N ARG A 161 43.88 13.58 -21.15
CA ARG A 161 45.13 13.09 -20.56
C ARG A 161 45.06 13.12 -19.04
N PHE A 162 45.59 12.06 -18.44
CA PHE A 162 45.39 11.78 -17.02
C PHE A 162 46.70 11.88 -16.25
N LEU A 163 46.71 12.61 -15.15
CA LEU A 163 47.79 12.59 -14.18
C LEU A 163 47.26 12.02 -12.87
N ILE A 164 47.77 10.86 -12.46
CA ILE A 164 47.27 10.15 -11.28
C ILE A 164 48.39 10.04 -10.26
N ALA A 165 48.18 10.60 -9.07
CA ALA A 165 49.19 10.65 -8.03
C ALA A 165 48.72 9.89 -6.78
N GLY A 166 49.56 8.97 -6.30
CA GLY A 166 49.24 8.00 -5.26
C GLY A 166 50.50 7.38 -4.66
N LYS A 167 50.34 6.43 -3.74
CA LYS A 167 51.43 5.66 -3.14
C LYS A 167 51.21 4.18 -3.46
N ASP A 168 52.30 3.43 -3.66
CA ASP A 168 52.29 1.96 -3.77
C ASP A 168 51.34 1.48 -4.88
N PHE A 169 51.52 1.99 -6.09
CA PHE A 169 50.81 1.52 -7.27
C PHE A 169 51.17 0.04 -7.54
N ALA A 170 50.42 -0.90 -6.95
CA ALA A 170 50.65 -2.35 -7.01
C ALA A 170 50.41 -2.93 -8.42
N LEU A 171 51.35 -3.74 -8.94
CA LEU A 171 51.35 -4.34 -10.30
C LEU A 171 50.00 -4.94 -10.76
N ASN A 172 49.11 -5.36 -9.84
CA ASN A 172 47.85 -6.02 -10.16
C ASN A 172 46.71 -5.08 -10.59
N CYS A 173 46.72 -3.80 -10.20
CA CYS A 173 45.78 -2.81 -10.75
C CYS A 173 46.07 -2.47 -12.24
N PHE A 174 47.18 -2.97 -12.81
CA PHE A 174 47.78 -2.47 -14.05
C PHE A 174 47.73 -3.44 -15.24
N ARG A 175 47.06 -4.59 -15.14
CA ARG A 175 47.02 -5.57 -16.24
C ARG A 175 46.21 -5.13 -17.48
N LEU A 176 45.60 -3.94 -17.49
CA LEU A 176 44.65 -3.52 -18.53
C LEU A 176 45.06 -2.31 -19.39
N ASN A 177 46.25 -1.69 -19.23
CA ASN A 177 46.58 -0.48 -20.01
C ASN A 177 48.08 -0.35 -20.40
N PRO A 178 48.43 -0.47 -21.71
CA PRO A 178 49.82 -0.52 -22.20
C PRO A 178 50.55 0.84 -22.33
N ASP A 179 49.85 1.99 -22.28
CA ASP A 179 50.43 3.34 -22.52
C ASP A 179 50.94 4.05 -21.23
N LYS A 180 51.65 3.34 -20.34
CA LYS A 180 51.92 3.81 -18.97
C LYS A 180 53.33 4.43 -18.79
N TYR A 181 53.40 5.63 -18.21
CA TYR A 181 54.64 6.19 -17.67
C TYR A 181 54.55 6.39 -16.15
N VAL A 182 55.42 5.72 -15.37
CA VAL A 182 55.51 5.87 -13.91
C VAL A 182 56.74 6.70 -13.57
N VAL A 183 56.55 7.79 -12.82
CA VAL A 183 57.64 8.61 -12.30
C VAL A 183 57.80 8.33 -10.80
N PRO A 184 58.87 7.65 -10.36
CA PRO A 184 59.19 7.52 -8.94
C PRO A 184 59.78 8.85 -8.44
N ILE A 185 59.11 9.51 -7.49
CA ILE A 185 59.54 10.82 -6.96
C ILE A 185 59.90 10.70 -5.48
N THR A 186 61.20 10.52 -5.21
CA THR A 186 61.72 10.41 -3.84
C THR A 186 63.05 11.13 -3.60
N LYS A 187 63.55 11.97 -4.52
CA LYS A 187 64.85 12.64 -4.31
C LYS A 187 64.71 13.87 -3.42
N GLU A 188 65.19 13.73 -2.18
CA GLU A 188 65.34 14.75 -1.14
C GLU A 188 65.65 16.18 -1.64
N GLY A 189 66.58 16.34 -2.58
CA GLY A 189 66.99 17.66 -3.09
C GLY A 189 65.85 18.47 -3.73
N ILE A 190 64.82 17.81 -4.28
CA ILE A 190 63.67 18.46 -4.91
C ILE A 190 62.70 18.97 -3.85
N VAL A 191 62.43 18.15 -2.82
CA VAL A 191 61.54 18.54 -1.72
C VAL A 191 62.12 19.74 -0.97
N VAL A 192 63.44 19.76 -0.77
CA VAL A 192 64.16 20.89 -0.14
C VAL A 192 64.04 22.17 -0.97
N TYR A 193 64.19 22.10 -2.30
CA TYR A 193 64.04 23.26 -3.19
C TYR A 193 62.60 23.81 -3.18
N GLU A 194 61.59 22.94 -3.25
CA GLU A 194 60.19 23.36 -3.22
C GLU A 194 59.80 23.94 -1.86
N MET A 195 60.30 23.37 -0.75
CA MET A 195 60.12 23.94 0.58
C MET A 195 60.77 25.33 0.70
N SER A 196 61.95 25.55 0.12
CA SER A 196 62.61 26.87 0.17
C SER A 196 61.76 27.95 -0.52
N LYS A 197 61.18 27.61 -1.68
CA LYS A 197 60.25 28.47 -2.42
C LYS A 197 58.96 28.73 -1.66
N ALA A 198 58.31 27.68 -1.17
CA ALA A 198 56.97 27.78 -0.61
C ALA A 198 56.90 28.40 0.79
N PHE A 199 57.90 28.13 1.62
CA PHE A 199 58.03 28.76 2.93
C PHE A 199 58.81 30.07 2.89
N ASN A 200 59.31 30.46 1.70
CA ASN A 200 60.15 31.64 1.48
C ASN A 200 61.36 31.70 2.43
N ILE A 201 62.11 30.60 2.47
CA ILE A 201 63.29 30.39 3.35
C ILE A 201 64.52 30.02 2.54
N THR A 202 65.70 30.14 3.14
CA THR A 202 66.95 29.75 2.47
C THR A 202 67.01 28.24 2.22
N PRO A 203 67.77 27.76 1.22
CA PRO A 203 67.95 26.32 0.99
C PRO A 203 68.49 25.56 2.21
N LYS A 204 69.32 26.21 3.05
CA LYS A 204 69.86 25.64 4.30
C LYS A 204 68.76 25.45 5.34
N GLU A 205 67.87 26.43 5.50
CA GLU A 205 66.71 26.32 6.38
C GLU A 205 65.70 25.30 5.85
N ALA A 206 65.47 25.25 4.54
CA ALA A 206 64.61 24.25 3.92
C ALA A 206 65.15 22.83 4.11
N LYS A 207 66.48 22.64 4.08
CA LYS A 207 67.12 21.35 4.40
C LYS A 207 66.90 20.97 5.87
N LYS A 208 67.04 21.93 6.80
CA LYS A 208 66.72 21.72 8.23
C LYS A 208 65.25 21.34 8.41
N LEU A 209 64.34 22.05 7.73
CA LEU A 209 62.91 21.78 7.76
C LEU A 209 62.58 20.39 7.22
N TYR A 210 63.20 20.00 6.11
CA TYR A 210 63.05 18.67 5.52
C TYR A 210 63.47 17.59 6.51
N ASN A 211 64.64 17.74 7.15
CA ASN A 211 65.14 16.75 8.12
C ASN A 211 64.20 16.59 9.33
N LEU A 212 63.76 17.72 9.92
CA LEU A 212 62.86 17.70 11.08
C LEU A 212 61.47 17.14 10.73
N SER A 213 60.98 17.45 9.54
CA SER A 213 59.67 16.97 9.06
C SER A 213 59.72 15.59 8.43
N LYS A 214 60.92 15.01 8.24
CA LYS A 214 61.18 13.81 7.43
C LYS A 214 60.58 13.92 6.02
N GLY A 215 60.57 15.13 5.45
CA GLY A 215 59.96 15.43 4.15
C GLY A 215 58.43 15.53 4.13
N ASN A 216 57.75 15.41 5.28
CA ASN A 216 56.29 15.56 5.37
C ASN A 216 55.90 17.05 5.46
N TRP A 217 55.30 17.59 4.40
CA TRP A 217 54.86 18.97 4.30
C TRP A 217 53.90 19.44 5.37
N ASN A 218 53.01 18.58 5.86
CA ASN A 218 52.11 18.97 6.93
C ASN A 218 52.88 19.15 8.24
N ASN A 219 53.89 18.30 8.50
CA ASN A 219 54.79 18.46 9.63
C ASN A 219 55.69 19.67 9.44
N ALA A 220 56.20 19.89 8.22
CA ALA A 220 57.03 21.03 7.88
C ALA A 220 56.30 22.35 8.15
N GLU A 221 55.02 22.46 7.82
CA GLU A 221 54.24 23.66 8.12
C GLU A 221 54.10 23.90 9.63
N ILE A 222 53.87 22.85 10.42
CA ILE A 222 53.84 22.93 11.89
C ILE A 222 55.21 23.39 12.41
N ILE A 223 56.28 22.71 12.01
CA ILE A 223 57.65 22.99 12.45
C ILE A 223 58.06 24.42 12.07
N PHE A 224 57.71 24.88 10.87
CA PHE A 224 58.00 26.24 10.40
C PHE A 224 57.27 27.31 11.24
N VAL A 225 55.96 27.16 11.43
CA VAL A 225 55.16 28.11 12.24
C VAL A 225 55.61 28.13 13.70
N ASN A 226 56.15 27.02 14.21
CA ASN A 226 56.68 26.89 15.56
C ASN A 226 58.22 27.00 15.60
N GLN A 227 58.80 27.85 14.75
CA GLN A 227 60.21 28.28 14.82
C GLN A 227 61.27 27.16 14.75
N PHE A 228 61.02 26.14 13.91
CA PHE A 228 61.93 25.01 13.68
C PHE A 228 62.16 24.12 14.92
N LYS A 229 61.25 24.12 15.89
CA LYS A 229 61.24 23.12 16.97
C LYS A 229 60.89 21.72 16.43
N PRO A 230 61.44 20.63 16.99
CA PRO A 230 61.01 19.26 16.69
C PRO A 230 59.50 19.05 16.92
N LEU A 231 58.88 18.21 16.08
CA LEU A 231 57.43 17.99 16.08
C LEU A 231 56.91 17.42 17.41
N ASP A 232 57.66 16.49 17.99
CA ASP A 232 57.40 15.88 19.30
C ASP A 232 57.48 16.89 20.44
N GLU A 233 58.48 17.78 20.43
CA GLU A 233 58.61 18.88 21.42
C GLU A 233 57.43 19.85 21.33
N ILE A 234 57.04 20.25 20.11
CA ILE A 234 55.87 21.12 19.88
C ILE A 234 54.59 20.47 20.43
N ILE A 235 54.38 19.19 20.14
CA ILE A 235 53.20 18.46 20.63
C ILE A 235 53.25 18.32 22.15
N HIS A 236 54.41 17.99 22.72
CA HIS A 236 54.59 17.88 24.17
C HIS A 236 54.26 19.19 24.89
N GLU A 237 54.80 20.31 24.42
CA GLU A 237 54.55 21.64 24.99
C GLU A 237 53.05 21.98 24.94
N LYS A 238 52.42 21.78 23.77
CA LYS A 238 51.00 22.09 23.57
C LYS A 238 50.08 21.19 24.37
N VAL A 239 50.30 19.88 24.38
CA VAL A 239 49.46 18.93 25.11
C VAL A 239 49.65 19.08 26.62
N SER A 240 50.88 19.29 27.11
CA SER A 240 51.16 19.41 28.55
C SER A 240 50.46 20.61 29.18
N ASN A 241 50.37 21.72 28.45
CA ASN A 241 49.72 22.97 28.88
C ASN A 241 48.18 22.92 28.87
N LEU A 242 47.57 21.85 28.36
CA LEU A 242 46.11 21.71 28.35
C LEU A 242 45.56 21.34 29.74
N SER A 243 44.35 21.84 30.02
CA SER A 243 43.53 21.36 31.13
C SER A 243 43.20 19.87 30.95
N GLU A 244 42.91 19.16 32.04
CA GLU A 244 42.56 17.74 31.97
C GLU A 244 41.30 17.49 31.11
N SER A 245 40.36 18.42 31.10
CA SER A 245 39.17 18.33 30.23
C SER A 245 39.53 18.50 28.75
N ASP A 246 40.38 19.48 28.41
CA ASP A 246 40.85 19.72 27.04
C ASP A 246 41.73 18.57 26.54
N LYS A 247 42.57 17.96 27.40
CA LYS A 247 43.33 16.74 27.09
C LYS A 247 42.41 15.61 26.70
N ASN A 248 41.41 15.31 27.53
CA ASN A 248 40.46 14.23 27.26
C ASN A 248 39.61 14.51 26.00
N ALA A 249 39.26 15.76 25.73
CA ALA A 249 38.60 16.16 24.49
C ALA A 249 39.49 15.95 23.26
N LEU A 250 40.75 16.39 23.31
CA LEU A 250 41.75 16.20 22.26
C LEU A 250 41.96 14.69 21.98
N PHE A 251 42.16 13.89 23.04
CA PHE A 251 42.32 12.45 22.94
C PHE A 251 41.09 11.80 22.29
N THR A 252 39.89 12.22 22.68
CA THR A 252 38.64 11.73 22.06
C THR A 252 38.61 12.00 20.55
N PHE A 253 39.06 13.16 20.08
CA PHE A 253 39.17 13.41 18.63
C PHE A 253 40.17 12.47 17.95
N THR A 254 41.31 12.18 18.58
CA THR A 254 42.29 11.24 18.01
C THR A 254 41.75 9.82 17.90
N ILE A 255 40.85 9.40 18.80
CA ILE A 255 40.20 8.08 18.78
C ILE A 255 39.24 7.97 17.59
N VAL A 256 38.49 9.04 17.27
CA VAL A 256 37.58 9.08 16.11
C VAL A 256 38.33 8.91 14.79
N GLY A 257 39.58 9.37 14.74
CA GLY A 257 40.48 9.26 13.61
C GLY A 257 40.99 10.62 13.15
N LYS A 258 41.66 10.64 12.00
CA LYS A 258 42.35 11.84 11.49
C LYS A 258 41.41 13.02 11.18
N THR A 259 40.14 12.78 10.88
CA THR A 259 39.16 13.81 10.47
C THR A 259 37.87 13.74 11.30
N PHE A 260 37.28 14.88 11.60
CA PHE A 260 36.08 14.98 12.43
C PHE A 260 35.16 16.15 12.01
N SER A 261 33.84 15.95 12.19
CA SER A 261 32.80 16.87 11.71
C SER A 261 32.32 17.83 12.78
N SER A 262 31.52 18.83 12.39
CA SER A 262 30.83 19.72 13.35
C SER A 262 29.97 18.94 14.35
N THR A 263 29.36 17.84 13.93
CA THR A 263 28.60 16.95 14.82
C THR A 263 29.51 16.23 15.81
N THR A 264 30.68 15.74 15.37
CA THR A 264 31.70 15.18 16.28
C THR A 264 32.15 16.23 17.29
N ILE A 265 32.40 17.45 16.83
CA ILE A 265 32.80 18.58 17.70
C ILE A 265 31.72 18.90 18.71
N LYS A 266 30.45 18.93 18.30
CA LYS A 266 29.31 19.11 19.19
C LYS A 266 29.24 18.01 20.25
N ALA A 267 29.38 16.75 19.84
CA ALA A 267 29.37 15.61 20.76
C ALA A 267 30.52 15.67 21.79
N VAL A 268 31.74 16.00 21.35
CA VAL A 268 32.89 16.16 22.26
C VAL A 268 32.69 17.37 23.18
N LYS A 269 32.21 18.50 22.66
CA LYS A 269 31.90 19.70 23.44
C LYS A 269 30.84 19.44 24.52
N ASP A 270 29.85 18.62 24.22
CA ASP A 270 28.84 18.23 25.21
C ASP A 270 29.39 17.37 26.35
N ILE A 271 30.46 16.62 26.12
CA ILE A 271 31.06 15.73 27.13
C ILE A 271 32.05 16.49 28.02
N TYR A 272 32.85 17.37 27.42
CA TYR A 272 34.01 17.98 28.07
C TYR A 272 33.88 19.51 28.25
N GLY A 273 32.79 20.11 27.75
CA GLY A 273 32.57 21.55 27.79
C GLY A 273 33.25 22.31 26.64
N PRO A 274 33.46 23.63 26.79
CA PRO A 274 34.08 24.47 25.77
C PRO A 274 35.49 23.98 25.38
N LEU A 275 35.72 23.77 24.08
CA LEU A 275 36.97 23.24 23.53
C LEU A 275 37.99 24.36 23.29
N LYS A 276 38.64 24.85 24.35
CA LYS A 276 39.50 26.06 24.29
C LYS A 276 40.75 25.85 23.46
N PHE A 277 41.30 24.63 23.46
CA PHE A 277 42.54 24.29 22.74
C PHE A 277 42.41 24.37 21.21
N MET A 278 41.20 24.26 20.67
CA MET A 278 40.98 24.17 19.21
C MET A 278 41.55 25.37 18.45
N LYS A 279 41.45 26.58 19.00
CA LYS A 279 41.98 27.80 18.37
C LYS A 279 43.51 27.77 18.33
N GLU A 280 44.15 27.48 19.46
CA GLU A 280 45.60 27.41 19.58
C GLU A 280 46.19 26.30 18.70
N PHE A 281 45.54 25.13 18.64
CA PHE A 281 45.95 24.02 17.80
C PHE A 281 45.77 24.31 16.30
N ALA A 282 44.81 25.17 15.94
CA ALA A 282 44.64 25.64 14.57
C ALA A 282 45.72 26.65 14.17
N GLU A 283 46.08 27.56 15.07
CA GLU A 283 47.14 28.56 14.88
C GLU A 283 48.51 27.90 14.75
N SER A 284 48.78 26.86 15.54
CA SER A 284 50.01 26.05 15.46
C SER A 284 50.03 25.04 14.30
N ARG A 285 48.96 25.00 13.49
CA ARG A 285 48.76 24.09 12.35
C ARG A 285 48.68 22.60 12.70
N ILE A 286 48.59 22.25 13.99
CA ILE A 286 48.37 20.87 14.47
C ILE A 286 46.99 20.38 14.01
N LEU A 287 45.99 21.26 14.12
CA LEU A 287 44.67 21.10 13.53
C LEU A 287 44.52 21.96 12.30
N LYS A 288 43.91 21.41 11.25
CA LYS A 288 43.61 22.12 10.01
C LYS A 288 42.12 22.07 9.74
N TRP A 289 41.58 23.22 9.34
CA TRP A 289 40.23 23.30 8.81
C TRP A 289 40.25 22.99 7.32
N GLU A 290 39.71 21.84 6.96
CA GLU A 290 39.43 21.45 5.59
C GLU A 290 37.93 21.38 5.43
N TYR A 291 37.35 22.53 5.08
CA TYR A 291 35.92 22.72 5.01
C TYR A 291 35.21 21.48 4.41
N PRO A 292 34.34 20.80 5.17
CA PRO A 292 33.57 21.20 6.36
C PRO A 292 34.10 20.56 7.66
N LEU A 293 35.34 20.07 7.65
CA LEU A 293 35.89 19.17 8.66
C LEU A 293 37.11 19.78 9.28
N TRP A 294 37.33 19.39 10.52
CA TRP A 294 38.62 19.53 11.15
C TRP A 294 39.41 18.25 10.95
N ARG A 295 40.73 18.38 10.83
CA ARG A 295 41.62 17.23 10.78
C ARG A 295 42.94 17.49 11.48
N PHE A 296 43.58 16.41 11.91
CA PHE A 296 44.97 16.45 12.31
C PHE A 296 45.87 16.59 11.07
N ALA A 297 46.95 17.36 11.21
CA ALA A 297 47.82 17.72 10.10
C ALA A 297 48.48 16.50 9.44
N SER A 298 48.89 15.51 10.24
CA SER A 298 49.56 14.30 9.77
C SER A 298 49.25 13.10 10.68
N GLU A 299 49.66 11.91 10.24
CA GLU A 299 49.59 10.70 11.08
C GLU A 299 50.60 10.78 12.23
N ASP A 300 51.78 11.38 11.99
CA ASP A 300 52.81 11.58 13.01
C ASP A 300 52.28 12.43 14.17
N VAL A 301 51.52 13.49 13.87
CA VAL A 301 50.84 14.32 14.89
C VAL A 301 49.85 13.49 15.70
N LEU A 302 49.04 12.68 15.02
CA LEU A 302 48.01 11.87 15.65
C LEU A 302 48.64 10.81 16.58
N ASN A 303 49.70 10.14 16.13
CA ASN A 303 50.44 9.15 16.90
C ASN A 303 51.15 9.77 18.11
N ASN A 304 51.80 10.93 17.94
CA ASN A 304 52.43 11.66 19.03
C ASN A 304 51.43 12.16 20.08
N ILE A 305 50.19 12.49 19.71
CA ILE A 305 49.15 12.84 20.69
C ILE A 305 48.62 11.59 21.38
N ARG A 306 48.41 10.49 20.62
CA ARG A 306 47.90 9.23 21.16
C ARG A 306 48.82 8.59 22.20
N SER A 307 50.13 8.81 22.12
CA SER A 307 51.09 8.28 23.11
C SER A 307 50.87 8.82 24.53
N TYR A 308 50.10 9.91 24.71
CA TYR A 308 49.72 10.45 26.02
C TYR A 308 48.45 9.81 26.61
N ILE A 309 47.74 8.98 25.84
CA ILE A 309 46.50 8.36 26.29
C ILE A 309 46.84 7.18 27.21
N LYS A 310 46.48 7.29 28.50
CA LYS A 310 46.69 6.22 29.49
C LYS A 310 45.60 5.15 29.45
N ASP A 311 44.35 5.56 29.24
CA ASP A 311 43.20 4.66 29.21
C ASP A 311 42.26 5.05 28.06
N GLU A 312 42.48 4.43 26.91
CA GLU A 312 41.70 4.67 25.71
C GLU A 312 40.27 4.12 25.81
N LYS A 313 40.08 3.04 26.60
CA LYS A 313 38.80 2.33 26.71
C LYS A 313 37.73 3.21 27.34
N VAL A 314 38.06 3.89 28.43
CA VAL A 314 37.13 4.80 29.12
C VAL A 314 36.68 5.95 28.22
N LEU A 315 37.60 6.53 27.43
CA LEU A 315 37.30 7.60 26.48
C LEU A 315 36.39 7.11 25.35
N ARG A 316 36.66 5.90 24.82
CA ARG A 316 35.82 5.26 23.79
C ARG A 316 34.40 5.03 24.28
N GLU A 317 34.22 4.47 25.47
CA GLU A 317 32.90 4.18 26.04
C GLU A 317 32.08 5.46 26.29
N LYS A 318 32.71 6.47 26.91
CA LYS A 318 32.06 7.77 27.20
C LYS A 318 31.61 8.47 25.91
N PHE A 319 32.46 8.44 24.88
CA PHE A 319 32.15 9.04 23.60
C PHE A 319 31.11 8.26 22.80
N ALA A 320 31.18 6.93 22.81
CA ALA A 320 30.21 6.05 22.15
C ALA A 320 28.79 6.25 22.72
N LYS A 321 28.66 6.31 24.05
CA LYS A 321 27.39 6.57 24.74
C LYS A 321 26.80 7.93 24.38
N LYS A 322 27.64 8.96 24.17
CA LYS A 322 27.14 10.26 23.72
C LYS A 322 26.75 10.23 22.26
N LEU A 323 27.53 9.59 21.39
CA LEU A 323 27.25 9.49 19.96
C LEU A 323 25.92 8.78 19.66
N SER A 324 25.58 7.73 20.41
CA SER A 324 24.30 7.02 20.24
C SER A 324 23.08 7.93 20.49
N SER A 325 23.23 9.00 21.29
CA SER A 325 22.15 9.96 21.55
C SER A 325 21.84 10.93 20.39
N TYR A 326 22.68 10.98 19.35
CA TYR A 326 22.60 11.98 18.27
C TYR A 326 21.83 11.54 17.01
N ASN A 327 21.29 10.31 16.99
CA ASN A 327 20.40 9.74 15.96
C ASN A 327 20.78 10.05 14.50
N TYR A 328 22.07 10.00 14.16
CA TYR A 328 22.60 10.33 12.83
C TYR A 328 23.30 9.11 12.21
N SER A 329 22.91 8.73 10.98
CA SER A 329 23.33 7.47 10.33
C SER A 329 24.85 7.32 10.15
N ASP A 330 25.59 8.39 9.89
CA ASP A 330 27.07 8.36 9.75
C ASP A 330 27.81 8.04 11.07
N LEU A 331 27.18 8.30 12.23
CA LEU A 331 27.79 8.09 13.53
C LEU A 331 27.84 6.61 13.93
N TRP A 332 26.95 5.78 13.40
CA TRP A 332 26.95 4.33 13.63
C TRP A 332 28.16 3.63 13.00
N GLY A 333 28.63 4.10 11.83
CA GLY A 333 29.90 3.65 11.27
C GLY A 333 31.08 4.06 12.17
N ARG A 334 31.01 5.25 12.80
CA ARG A 334 32.04 5.70 13.75
C ARG A 334 32.02 4.93 15.06
N LEU A 335 30.85 4.46 15.53
CA LEU A 335 30.73 3.54 16.65
C LEU A 335 31.38 2.18 16.32
N ALA A 336 31.18 1.66 15.10
CA ALA A 336 31.84 0.44 14.62
C ALA A 336 33.36 0.61 14.41
N LEU A 337 33.85 1.83 14.17
CA LEU A 337 35.28 2.14 14.14
C LEU A 337 35.95 2.03 15.53
N LEU A 338 35.19 1.91 16.62
CA LEU A 338 35.69 1.79 18.00
C LEU A 338 35.85 0.33 18.47
N SER A 339 35.43 -0.65 17.68
CA SER A 339 35.61 -2.11 17.89
C SER A 339 36.98 -2.61 17.38
N GLU A 340 37.42 -3.80 17.82
CA GLU A 340 38.69 -4.44 17.43
C GLU A 340 38.83 -4.64 15.91
N ASP A 341 40.08 -4.65 15.40
CA ASP A 341 40.39 -4.35 13.98
C ASP A 341 39.79 -5.32 12.94
N ASP A 342 39.70 -6.63 13.21
CA ASP A 342 39.11 -7.61 12.27
C ASP A 342 37.57 -7.53 12.24
N ILE A 343 36.94 -7.36 13.41
CA ILE A 343 35.48 -7.22 13.54
C ILE A 343 35.04 -5.87 12.95
N ARG A 344 35.85 -4.83 13.12
CA ARG A 344 35.63 -3.47 12.62
C ARG A 344 35.53 -3.40 11.10
N SER A 345 36.51 -3.95 10.39
CA SER A 345 36.57 -3.90 8.92
C SER A 345 35.37 -4.63 8.29
N TRP A 346 35.05 -5.79 8.85
CA TRP A 346 33.92 -6.61 8.43
C TRP A 346 32.57 -5.93 8.74
N THR A 347 32.39 -5.38 9.95
CA THR A 347 31.14 -4.71 10.37
C THR A 347 30.87 -3.47 9.52
N LEU A 348 31.91 -2.67 9.21
CA LEU A 348 31.78 -1.50 8.35
C LEU A 348 31.41 -1.86 6.91
N PHE A 349 32.00 -2.93 6.37
CA PHE A 349 31.65 -3.46 5.06
C PHE A 349 30.18 -3.91 5.03
N LYS A 350 29.75 -4.71 6.02
CA LYS A 350 28.38 -5.24 6.10
C LYS A 350 27.35 -4.15 6.35
N LEU A 351 27.64 -3.15 7.18
CA LEU A 351 26.76 -1.98 7.38
C LEU A 351 26.59 -1.16 6.09
N LYS A 352 27.64 -1.02 5.30
CA LYS A 352 27.59 -0.33 4.01
C LYS A 352 26.78 -1.13 2.99
N GLU A 353 26.96 -2.45 2.95
CA GLU A 353 26.20 -3.39 2.12
C GLU A 353 24.71 -3.41 2.51
N TYR A 354 24.41 -3.43 3.81
CA TYR A 354 23.06 -3.36 4.37
C TYR A 354 22.33 -2.08 3.95
N ARG A 355 23.03 -0.93 4.00
CA ARG A 355 22.47 0.38 3.61
C ARG A 355 22.25 0.54 2.11
N SER A 356 23.07 -0.10 1.27
CA SER A 356 22.97 0.01 -0.18
C SER A 356 21.97 -0.95 -0.80
N THR A 357 21.61 -2.02 -0.08
CA THR A 357 20.74 -3.07 -0.59
C THR A 357 19.27 -2.61 -0.57
N TYR A 358 18.54 -2.80 -1.67
CA TYR A 358 17.07 -2.67 -1.71
C TYR A 358 16.34 -4.02 -1.60
N ASN A 359 17.06 -5.12 -1.77
CA ASN A 359 16.57 -6.48 -1.62
C ASN A 359 16.48 -6.85 -0.12
N LEU A 360 15.26 -7.02 0.39
CA LEU A 360 15.02 -7.30 1.80
C LEU A 360 15.67 -8.63 2.25
N GLN A 361 15.70 -9.65 1.37
CA GLN A 361 16.27 -10.96 1.71
C GLN A 361 17.77 -10.86 1.96
N ARG A 362 18.49 -10.15 1.08
CA ARG A 362 19.91 -9.88 1.26
C ARG A 362 20.17 -9.02 2.51
N LYS A 363 19.31 -8.04 2.81
CA LYS A 363 19.40 -7.29 4.08
C LYS A 363 19.27 -8.20 5.30
N SER A 364 18.33 -9.15 5.28
CA SER A 364 18.12 -10.11 6.37
C SER A 364 19.36 -10.98 6.59
N ASN A 365 19.94 -11.52 5.51
CA ASN A 365 21.16 -12.32 5.60
C ASN A 365 22.33 -11.53 6.20
N ILE A 366 22.52 -10.28 5.74
CA ILE A 366 23.57 -9.39 6.27
C ILE A 366 23.35 -9.12 7.77
N LEU A 367 22.11 -8.86 8.20
CA LEU A 367 21.80 -8.65 9.63
C LEU A 367 22.03 -9.90 10.47
N LYS A 368 21.64 -11.08 9.98
CA LYS A 368 21.88 -12.36 10.65
C LYS A 368 23.37 -12.60 10.85
N GLU A 369 24.17 -12.36 9.81
CA GLU A 369 25.63 -12.41 9.92
C GLU A 369 26.16 -11.41 10.97
N ILE A 370 25.67 -10.16 10.98
CA ILE A 370 26.11 -9.11 11.93
C ILE A 370 25.83 -9.55 13.38
N LEU A 371 24.68 -10.16 13.64
CA LEU A 371 24.26 -10.58 14.98
C LEU A 371 25.05 -11.77 15.55
N GLN A 372 25.70 -12.57 14.69
CA GLN A 372 26.58 -13.67 15.11
C GLN A 372 27.91 -13.19 15.72
N LYS A 373 28.25 -11.91 15.57
CA LYS A 373 29.47 -11.31 16.15
C LYS A 373 29.20 -10.64 17.49
N GLU A 374 30.26 -10.47 18.29
CA GLU A 374 30.20 -9.64 19.51
C GLU A 374 30.27 -8.16 19.13
N ILE A 375 29.10 -7.52 19.01
CA ILE A 375 28.95 -6.11 18.67
C ILE A 375 28.13 -5.37 19.75
N PRO A 376 28.43 -4.08 20.01
CA PRO A 376 27.64 -3.28 20.94
C PRO A 376 26.24 -3.00 20.38
N ASN A 377 25.24 -2.93 21.27
CA ASN A 377 23.84 -2.56 20.96
C ASN A 377 23.16 -3.52 19.96
N LYS A 378 23.21 -4.83 20.25
CA LYS A 378 22.56 -5.88 19.43
C LYS A 378 21.06 -5.64 19.22
N ASP A 379 20.39 -5.07 20.22
CA ASP A 379 18.95 -4.81 20.19
C ASP A 379 18.49 -3.91 19.03
N LEU A 380 19.31 -2.96 18.58
CA LEU A 380 18.98 -2.14 17.39
C LEU A 380 18.91 -3.02 16.13
N TYR A 381 19.90 -3.88 15.94
CA TYR A 381 19.99 -4.78 14.78
C TYR A 381 18.95 -5.90 14.85
N ARG A 382 18.64 -6.37 16.06
CA ARG A 382 17.53 -7.31 16.31
C ARG A 382 16.20 -6.68 15.87
N ARG A 383 15.89 -5.45 16.27
CA ARG A 383 14.65 -4.76 15.85
C ARG A 383 14.51 -4.62 14.34
N GLU A 384 15.59 -4.26 13.64
CA GLU A 384 15.59 -4.20 12.18
C GLU A 384 15.38 -5.58 11.54
N LEU A 385 16.00 -6.63 12.11
CA LEU A 385 15.78 -8.00 11.64
C LEU A 385 14.35 -8.47 11.92
N ILE A 386 13.79 -8.16 13.10
CA ILE A 386 12.41 -8.45 13.48
C ILE A 386 11.44 -7.86 12.45
N ASP A 387 11.58 -6.57 12.10
CA ASP A 387 10.73 -5.91 11.11
C ASP A 387 10.85 -6.58 9.72
N LEU A 388 12.04 -7.06 9.32
CA LEU A 388 12.21 -7.83 8.08
C LEU A 388 11.53 -9.19 8.14
N LEU A 389 11.71 -9.94 9.23
CA LEU A 389 11.08 -11.25 9.43
C LEU A 389 9.55 -11.14 9.41
N ILE A 390 8.99 -10.10 10.03
CA ILE A 390 7.55 -9.81 9.96
C ILE A 390 7.10 -9.54 8.52
N ASN A 391 7.90 -8.83 7.72
CA ASN A 391 7.58 -8.61 6.31
C ASN A 391 7.67 -9.90 5.46
N PHE A 392 8.50 -10.85 5.88
CA PHE A 392 8.54 -12.20 5.30
C PHE A 392 7.49 -13.16 5.86
N GLN A 393 6.71 -12.70 6.84
CA GLN A 393 5.74 -13.50 7.59
C GLN A 393 6.36 -14.63 8.43
N GLU A 394 7.63 -14.48 8.84
CA GLU A 394 8.37 -15.38 9.74
C GLU A 394 8.12 -14.99 11.21
N PHE A 395 6.86 -15.05 11.66
CA PHE A 395 6.45 -14.53 12.97
C PHE A 395 7.06 -15.28 14.17
N SER A 396 7.31 -16.58 14.07
CA SER A 396 7.93 -17.37 15.14
C SER A 396 9.35 -16.89 15.45
N TRP A 397 10.17 -16.72 14.42
CA TRP A 397 11.54 -16.23 14.58
C TRP A 397 11.58 -14.77 15.01
N ALA A 398 10.65 -13.94 14.51
CA ALA A 398 10.50 -12.58 14.99
C ALA A 398 10.17 -12.56 16.49
N LEU A 399 9.29 -13.45 16.97
CA LEU A 399 8.91 -13.55 18.39
C LEU A 399 10.10 -13.99 19.27
N GLU A 400 10.89 -14.96 18.83
CA GLU A 400 12.12 -15.38 19.52
C GLU A 400 13.09 -14.20 19.68
N LEU A 401 13.38 -13.48 18.57
CA LEU A 401 14.26 -12.30 18.59
C LEU A 401 13.73 -11.17 19.47
N ILE A 402 12.41 -10.97 19.55
CA ILE A 402 11.80 -9.97 20.45
C ILE A 402 12.02 -10.36 21.92
N ASN A 403 11.91 -11.66 22.25
CA ASN A 403 12.13 -12.14 23.62
C ASN A 403 13.61 -12.01 24.06
N ASP A 404 14.54 -11.99 23.11
CA ASP A 404 15.98 -11.80 23.34
C ASP A 404 16.40 -10.33 23.49
N LEU A 405 15.48 -9.37 23.35
CA LEU A 405 15.77 -7.95 23.57
C LEU A 405 16.04 -7.69 25.07
N GLU A 406 17.11 -6.95 25.38
CA GLU A 406 17.46 -6.61 26.77
C GLU A 406 16.45 -5.67 27.41
N LYS A 407 15.87 -4.76 26.61
CA LYS A 407 14.82 -3.82 27.03
C LYS A 407 13.78 -3.62 25.93
N ASN A 408 12.52 -3.85 26.28
CA ASN A 408 11.38 -3.62 25.39
C ASN A 408 10.79 -2.22 25.59
N ASN A 409 10.53 -1.53 24.48
CA ASN A 409 9.68 -0.34 24.46
C ASN A 409 8.23 -0.72 24.06
N LEU A 410 7.31 0.26 24.09
CA LEU A 410 5.91 0.02 23.73
C LEU A 410 5.73 -0.49 22.30
N LEU A 411 6.56 -0.05 21.36
CA LEU A 411 6.51 -0.54 19.98
C LEU A 411 6.95 -2.01 19.90
N ASP A 412 8.00 -2.41 20.62
CA ASP A 412 8.45 -3.81 20.70
C ASP A 412 7.33 -4.70 21.28
N LEU A 413 6.65 -4.25 22.34
CA LEU A 413 5.51 -4.96 22.92
C LEU A 413 4.33 -5.08 21.93
N ALA A 414 4.02 -4.02 21.19
CA ALA A 414 3.00 -4.07 20.14
C ALA A 414 3.38 -5.04 19.01
N THR A 415 4.68 -5.11 18.70
CA THR A 415 5.24 -6.08 17.74
C THR A 415 5.06 -7.51 18.24
N LYS A 416 5.32 -7.74 19.53
CA LYS A 416 5.10 -9.03 20.18
C LYS A 416 3.63 -9.45 20.07
N VAL A 417 2.70 -8.54 20.38
CA VAL A 417 1.25 -8.74 20.20
C VAL A 417 0.93 -9.16 18.77
N ARG A 418 1.49 -8.45 17.77
CA ARG A 418 1.30 -8.79 16.36
C ARG A 418 1.77 -10.22 16.06
N CYS A 419 2.99 -10.58 16.44
CA CYS A 419 3.53 -11.93 16.20
C CYS A 419 2.67 -13.01 16.86
N LEU A 420 2.31 -12.84 18.13
CA LEU A 420 1.44 -13.76 18.87
C LEU A 420 0.07 -13.93 18.18
N SER A 421 -0.50 -12.84 17.68
CA SER A 421 -1.80 -12.85 16.98
C SER A 421 -1.76 -13.66 15.68
N TYR A 422 -0.70 -13.51 14.88
CA TYR A 422 -0.50 -14.31 13.66
C TYR A 422 -0.17 -15.79 13.95
N LEU A 423 0.32 -16.10 15.15
CA LEU A 423 0.56 -17.47 15.62
C LEU A 423 -0.66 -18.08 16.34
N GLY A 424 -1.79 -17.38 16.43
CA GLY A 424 -3.01 -17.85 17.09
C GLY A 424 -2.97 -17.82 18.63
N LYS A 425 -1.96 -17.20 19.23
CA LYS A 425 -1.76 -17.10 20.68
C LYS A 425 -2.48 -15.89 21.27
N TYR A 426 -3.81 -15.87 21.15
CA TYR A 426 -4.63 -14.69 21.46
C TYR A 426 -4.66 -14.32 22.94
N GLU A 427 -4.62 -15.31 23.85
CA GLU A 427 -4.64 -15.07 25.30
C GLU A 427 -3.40 -14.29 25.76
N GLU A 428 -2.20 -14.74 25.35
CA GLU A 428 -0.93 -14.05 25.63
C GLU A 428 -0.92 -12.62 25.05
N ALA A 429 -1.47 -12.46 23.84
CA ALA A 429 -1.56 -11.15 23.19
C ALA A 429 -2.50 -10.19 23.95
N GLU A 430 -3.65 -10.69 24.41
CA GLU A 430 -4.66 -9.92 25.15
C GLU A 430 -4.12 -9.42 26.50
N GLU A 431 -3.37 -10.27 27.21
CA GLU A 431 -2.74 -9.89 28.48
C GLU A 431 -1.76 -8.73 28.31
N ILE A 432 -0.91 -8.79 27.28
CA ILE A 432 0.02 -7.69 26.96
C ILE A 432 -0.76 -6.41 26.65
N ILE A 433 -1.88 -6.51 25.91
CA ILE A 433 -2.72 -5.35 25.58
C ILE A 433 -3.30 -4.69 26.83
N LYS A 434 -3.93 -5.47 27.71
CA LYS A 434 -4.56 -4.96 28.94
C LYS A 434 -3.55 -4.27 29.86
N ASN A 435 -2.34 -4.82 29.95
CA ASN A 435 -1.32 -4.32 30.86
C ASN A 435 -0.58 -3.06 30.34
N ASN A 436 -0.56 -2.80 29.02
CA ASN A 436 0.33 -1.80 28.44
C ASN A 436 -0.35 -0.77 27.51
N PHE A 437 -1.53 -1.05 26.94
CA PHE A 437 -2.09 -0.27 25.83
C PHE A 437 -3.48 0.36 26.09
N MET A 438 -4.02 0.28 27.31
CA MET A 438 -5.34 0.85 27.63
C MET A 438 -5.38 2.38 27.54
N ASP A 439 -4.34 3.06 28.01
CA ASP A 439 -4.19 4.52 27.96
C ASP A 439 -2.78 4.92 27.52
N ILE A 440 -2.59 5.01 26.21
CA ILE A 440 -1.30 5.33 25.60
C ILE A 440 -1.22 6.85 25.42
N SER A 441 -0.15 7.48 25.91
CA SER A 441 0.14 8.87 25.57
C SER A 441 0.44 8.99 24.08
N VAL A 442 -0.31 9.80 23.34
CA VAL A 442 -0.10 9.96 21.89
C VAL A 442 1.27 10.56 21.61
N SER A 443 2.03 9.85 20.78
CA SER A 443 3.39 10.17 20.38
C SER A 443 3.56 9.93 18.88
N TYR A 444 4.72 10.29 18.35
CA TYR A 444 5.08 10.07 16.95
C TYR A 444 4.84 8.62 16.47
N GLU A 445 5.01 7.62 17.34
CA GLU A 445 4.97 6.18 17.03
C GLU A 445 3.57 5.57 17.20
N THR A 446 2.64 6.28 17.83
CA THR A 446 1.29 5.80 18.13
C THR A 446 0.56 5.18 16.93
N PRO A 447 0.60 5.74 15.70
CA PRO A 447 -0.09 5.13 14.56
C PRO A 447 0.43 3.72 14.23
N GLU A 448 1.74 3.48 14.38
CA GLU A 448 2.36 2.17 14.17
C GLU A 448 2.02 1.20 15.30
N ILE A 449 2.02 1.67 16.55
CA ILE A 449 1.62 0.87 17.72
C ILE A 449 0.19 0.37 17.54
N LEU A 450 -0.75 1.28 17.22
CA LEU A 450 -2.15 0.95 16.97
C LEU A 450 -2.29 -0.04 15.81
N SER A 451 -1.56 0.15 14.71
CA SER A 451 -1.54 -0.79 13.58
C SER A 451 -1.10 -2.21 14.00
N ARG A 452 -0.04 -2.33 14.83
CA ARG A 452 0.49 -3.62 15.28
C ARG A 452 -0.48 -4.35 16.21
N ILE A 453 -1.07 -3.65 17.20
CA ILE A 453 -2.08 -4.26 18.09
C ILE A 453 -3.42 -4.50 17.38
N GLY A 454 -3.78 -3.71 16.37
CA GLY A 454 -4.98 -3.93 15.57
C GLY A 454 -5.02 -5.30 14.89
N SER A 455 -3.85 -5.91 14.67
CA SER A 455 -3.75 -7.29 14.14
C SER A 455 -4.39 -8.32 15.08
N TYR A 456 -4.32 -8.11 16.39
CA TYR A 456 -5.00 -8.94 17.38
C TYR A 456 -6.52 -8.87 17.19
N TYR A 457 -7.09 -7.66 17.18
CA TYR A 457 -8.54 -7.46 17.08
C TYR A 457 -9.11 -8.04 15.77
N PHE A 458 -8.40 -7.84 14.66
CA PHE A 458 -8.79 -8.40 13.37
C PHE A 458 -8.74 -9.93 13.37
N LEU A 459 -7.62 -10.54 13.81
CA LEU A 459 -7.43 -12.00 13.73
C LEU A 459 -8.26 -12.78 14.77
N SER A 460 -8.47 -12.20 15.96
CA SER A 460 -9.33 -12.78 17.00
C SER A 460 -10.83 -12.52 16.78
N LYS A 461 -11.20 -11.88 15.67
CA LYS A 461 -12.59 -11.48 15.31
C LYS A 461 -13.26 -10.51 16.30
N LYS A 462 -12.49 -9.78 17.10
CA LYS A 462 -12.96 -8.70 17.99
C LYS A 462 -12.90 -7.34 17.28
N VAL A 463 -13.54 -7.25 16.12
CA VAL A 463 -13.40 -6.10 15.21
C VAL A 463 -13.96 -4.82 15.82
N GLU A 464 -15.12 -4.91 16.49
CA GLU A 464 -15.77 -3.78 17.16
C GLU A 464 -14.86 -3.13 18.23
N ASP A 465 -14.23 -3.96 19.08
CA ASP A 465 -13.27 -3.50 20.10
C ASP A 465 -12.06 -2.79 19.44
N GLY A 466 -11.57 -3.34 18.33
CA GLY A 466 -10.49 -2.75 17.57
C GLY A 466 -10.86 -1.39 16.97
N LEU A 467 -12.06 -1.27 16.39
CA LEU A 467 -12.56 -0.01 15.85
C LEU A 467 -12.81 1.02 16.95
N TYR A 468 -13.34 0.61 18.10
CA TYR A 468 -13.47 1.48 19.26
C TYR A 468 -12.12 2.06 19.68
N LEU A 469 -11.08 1.21 19.78
CA LEU A 469 -9.73 1.65 20.10
C LEU A 469 -9.16 2.61 19.05
N PHE A 470 -9.28 2.30 17.76
CA PHE A 470 -8.78 3.17 16.70
C PHE A 470 -9.52 4.52 16.68
N ASN A 471 -10.84 4.51 16.83
CA ASN A 471 -11.67 5.72 16.87
C ASN A 471 -11.34 6.60 18.09
N LYS A 472 -10.99 6.01 19.25
CA LYS A 472 -10.53 6.75 20.44
C LYS A 472 -9.32 7.65 20.13
N TYR A 473 -8.42 7.22 19.24
CA TYR A 473 -7.19 7.95 18.92
C TYR A 473 -7.21 8.63 17.54
N LEU A 474 -8.27 8.45 16.74
CA LEU A 474 -8.31 8.86 15.33
C LEU A 474 -8.06 10.37 15.15
N ASP A 475 -8.79 11.22 15.87
CA ASP A 475 -8.65 12.69 15.76
C ASP A 475 -7.25 13.17 16.16
N GLN A 476 -6.66 12.53 17.17
CA GLN A 476 -5.31 12.85 17.65
C GLN A 476 -4.26 12.41 16.63
N VAL A 477 -4.44 11.24 16.00
CA VAL A 477 -3.54 10.68 14.98
C VAL A 477 -3.61 11.46 13.67
N ILE A 478 -4.80 11.88 13.22
CA ILE A 478 -4.97 12.65 11.97
C ILE A 478 -4.21 13.99 12.03
N ASN A 479 -4.20 14.63 13.19
CA ASN A 479 -3.52 15.91 13.41
C ASN A 479 -2.04 15.75 13.84
N LEU A 480 -1.57 14.52 14.02
CA LEU A 480 -0.22 14.22 14.47
C LEU A 480 0.79 14.34 13.32
N LYS A 481 1.91 15.03 13.58
CA LYS A 481 3.06 15.04 12.66
C LYS A 481 3.87 13.74 12.78
N SER A 482 3.34 12.64 12.27
CA SER A 482 3.97 11.30 12.30
C SER A 482 4.69 10.95 10.98
N SER A 483 5.36 9.79 10.96
CA SER A 483 5.93 9.20 9.74
C SER A 483 4.83 8.87 8.73
N PRO A 484 4.98 9.21 7.44
CA PRO A 484 4.04 8.76 6.41
C PRO A 484 3.92 7.23 6.37
N LYS A 485 4.97 6.47 6.72
CA LYS A 485 4.90 5.00 6.84
C LYS A 485 3.96 4.55 7.96
N TYR A 486 4.06 5.17 9.14
CA TYR A 486 3.23 4.81 10.29
C TYR A 486 1.77 5.16 10.06
N LEU A 487 1.51 6.31 9.44
CA LEU A 487 0.16 6.69 9.02
C LEU A 487 -0.41 5.73 7.97
N ALA A 488 0.40 5.32 6.98
CA ALA A 488 -0.04 4.33 6.00
C ALA A 488 -0.39 2.98 6.64
N ASN A 489 0.42 2.49 7.58
CA ASN A 489 0.14 1.27 8.36
C ASN A 489 -1.12 1.40 9.24
N PHE A 490 -1.33 2.56 9.85
CA PHE A 490 -2.52 2.87 10.63
C PHE A 490 -3.79 2.80 9.77
N TYR A 491 -3.83 3.53 8.66
CA TYR A 491 -4.97 3.53 7.74
C TYR A 491 -5.21 2.17 7.09
N ASN A 492 -4.15 1.41 6.80
CA ASN A 492 -4.29 0.04 6.34
C ASN A 492 -4.99 -0.85 7.37
N MET A 493 -4.64 -0.72 8.65
CA MET A 493 -5.30 -1.52 9.69
C MET A 493 -6.73 -1.04 9.98
N LEU A 494 -6.95 0.27 9.99
CA LEU A 494 -8.29 0.85 10.12
C LEU A 494 -9.22 0.40 8.99
N GLY A 495 -8.71 0.36 7.76
CA GLY A 495 -9.43 -0.18 6.60
C GLY A 495 -9.79 -1.65 6.77
N LEU A 496 -8.85 -2.49 7.22
CA LEU A 496 -9.09 -3.92 7.46
C LEU A 496 -10.12 -4.17 8.58
N LEU A 497 -10.05 -3.40 9.67
CA LEU A 497 -11.06 -3.47 10.74
C LEU A 497 -12.43 -2.99 10.23
N THR A 498 -12.48 -1.89 9.49
CA THR A 498 -13.74 -1.36 8.90
C THR A 498 -14.36 -2.35 7.92
N MET A 499 -13.54 -3.06 7.16
CA MET A 499 -13.96 -4.13 6.27
C MET A 499 -14.56 -5.32 7.05
N GLY A 500 -14.05 -5.60 8.27
CA GLY A 500 -14.61 -6.61 9.16
C GLY A 500 -16.02 -6.30 9.68
N GLU A 501 -16.45 -5.03 9.63
CA GLU A 501 -17.85 -4.62 9.87
C GLU A 501 -18.69 -4.54 8.58
N ASN A 502 -18.20 -5.09 7.47
CA ASN A 502 -18.84 -5.04 6.15
C ASN A 502 -19.06 -3.61 5.62
N LYS A 503 -18.31 -2.61 6.10
CA LYS A 503 -18.36 -1.22 5.62
C LYS A 503 -17.36 -0.99 4.48
N TYR A 504 -17.59 -1.67 3.36
CA TYR A 504 -16.61 -1.80 2.26
C TYR A 504 -16.21 -0.47 1.60
N GLU A 505 -17.14 0.41 1.26
CA GLU A 505 -16.79 1.71 0.66
C GLU A 505 -15.93 2.57 1.60
N LYS A 506 -16.25 2.55 2.90
CA LYS A 506 -15.49 3.26 3.92
C LYS A 506 -14.10 2.65 4.09
N ALA A 507 -13.99 1.32 4.11
CA ALA A 507 -12.70 0.63 4.12
C ALA A 507 -11.84 1.00 2.91
N LEU A 508 -12.44 1.10 1.72
CA LEU A 508 -11.75 1.54 0.50
C LEU A 508 -11.19 2.96 0.66
N SER A 509 -11.98 3.89 1.20
CA SER A 509 -11.52 5.27 1.44
C SER A 509 -10.31 5.33 2.40
N PHE A 510 -10.29 4.46 3.43
CA PHE A 510 -9.15 4.36 4.34
C PHE A 510 -7.93 3.77 3.65
N PHE A 511 -8.09 2.72 2.83
CA PHE A 511 -6.97 2.17 2.06
C PHE A 511 -6.40 3.20 1.06
N GLU A 512 -7.25 3.95 0.35
CA GLU A 512 -6.79 4.99 -0.58
C GLU A 512 -6.08 6.15 0.16
N THR A 513 -6.58 6.53 1.34
CA THR A 513 -5.89 7.47 2.21
C THR A 513 -4.54 6.94 2.64
N GLY A 514 -4.46 5.69 3.10
CA GLY A 514 -3.23 5.01 3.44
C GLY A 514 -2.26 4.94 2.26
N LEU A 515 -2.76 4.71 1.04
CA LEU A 515 -1.96 4.67 -0.18
C LEU A 515 -1.34 6.04 -0.50
N SER A 516 -2.09 7.13 -0.26
CA SER A 516 -1.55 8.49 -0.41
C SER A 516 -0.35 8.77 0.51
N PHE A 517 -0.37 8.22 1.72
CA PHE A 517 0.77 8.30 2.64
C PHE A 517 1.90 7.35 2.25
N ALA A 518 1.56 6.12 1.84
CA ALA A 518 2.54 5.13 1.39
C ALA A 518 3.32 5.61 0.17
N ASN A 519 2.68 6.31 -0.78
CA ASN A 519 3.32 6.90 -1.95
C ASN A 519 4.35 7.98 -1.59
N LYS A 520 4.22 8.62 -0.41
CA LYS A 520 5.22 9.57 0.12
C LYS A 520 6.41 8.84 0.78
N THR A 521 6.38 7.51 0.84
CA THR A 521 7.45 6.69 1.43
C THR A 521 8.26 5.97 0.35
N LYS A 522 9.44 5.47 0.73
CA LYS A 522 10.21 4.51 -0.08
C LYS A 522 9.95 3.05 0.30
N ASP A 523 8.91 2.79 1.08
CA ASP A 523 8.61 1.46 1.63
C ASP A 523 7.70 0.68 0.67
N LYS A 524 8.30 -0.23 -0.09
CA LYS A 524 7.60 -1.07 -1.07
C LYS A 524 6.63 -2.07 -0.42
N VAL A 525 6.82 -2.42 0.86
CA VAL A 525 5.99 -3.42 1.53
C VAL A 525 4.61 -2.84 1.88
N ILE A 526 4.56 -1.63 2.41
CA ILE A 526 3.26 -0.99 2.72
C ILE A 526 2.50 -0.63 1.45
N LEU A 527 3.21 -0.18 0.40
CA LEU A 527 2.63 0.02 -0.93
C LEU A 527 2.00 -1.28 -1.45
N HIS A 528 2.73 -2.38 -1.38
CA HIS A 528 2.23 -3.71 -1.76
C HIS A 528 0.97 -4.11 -0.98
N LYS A 529 0.99 -4.01 0.36
CA LYS A 529 -0.14 -4.38 1.23
C LYS A 529 -1.40 -3.59 0.88
N LEU A 530 -1.28 -2.27 0.74
CA LEU A 530 -2.40 -1.39 0.40
C LEU A 530 -2.93 -1.65 -1.01
N LEU A 531 -2.06 -1.80 -2.00
CA LEU A 531 -2.49 -2.10 -3.38
C LEU A 531 -3.18 -3.46 -3.47
N ASN A 532 -2.73 -4.46 -2.71
CA ASN A 532 -3.38 -5.76 -2.67
C ASN A 532 -4.79 -5.66 -2.05
N ASN A 533 -4.93 -4.97 -0.91
CA ASN A 533 -6.22 -4.75 -0.25
C ASN A 533 -7.19 -3.92 -1.12
N ILE A 534 -6.69 -2.87 -1.78
CA ILE A 534 -7.48 -2.06 -2.73
C ILE A 534 -7.91 -2.89 -3.93
N GLY A 535 -7.01 -3.72 -4.47
CA GLY A 535 -7.35 -4.62 -5.57
C GLY A 535 -8.48 -5.56 -5.19
N ASP A 536 -8.34 -6.27 -4.07
CA ASP A 536 -9.37 -7.20 -3.61
C ASP A 536 -10.71 -6.51 -3.35
N LEU A 537 -10.70 -5.32 -2.73
CA LEU A 537 -11.91 -4.58 -2.41
C LEU A 537 -12.57 -3.90 -3.63
N LYS A 538 -11.78 -3.42 -4.60
CA LYS A 538 -12.32 -2.90 -5.88
C LYS A 538 -12.92 -4.00 -6.73
N ALA A 539 -12.35 -5.21 -6.70
CA ALA A 539 -12.95 -6.36 -7.36
C ALA A 539 -14.34 -6.63 -6.80
N TYR A 540 -14.49 -6.54 -5.48
CA TYR A 540 -15.75 -6.74 -4.77
C TYR A 540 -16.78 -5.63 -5.06
N LEU A 541 -16.39 -4.36 -5.01
CA LEU A 541 -17.31 -3.23 -5.15
C LEU A 541 -17.66 -2.87 -6.60
N ASN A 542 -16.72 -3.05 -7.52
CA ASN A 542 -16.81 -2.50 -8.88
C ASN A 542 -16.55 -3.54 -9.98
N GLY A 543 -16.50 -4.82 -9.60
CA GLY A 543 -16.19 -5.93 -10.49
C GLY A 543 -14.67 -6.10 -10.73
N PRO A 544 -14.22 -7.31 -11.13
CA PRO A 544 -12.79 -7.62 -11.19
C PRO A 544 -11.96 -6.84 -12.21
N ARG A 545 -12.58 -6.12 -13.18
CA ARG A 545 -11.82 -5.17 -14.02
C ARG A 545 -11.25 -4.00 -13.22
N ALA A 546 -11.97 -3.53 -12.20
CA ALA A 546 -11.56 -2.38 -11.39
C ALA A 546 -10.32 -2.68 -10.52
N SER A 547 -10.02 -3.96 -10.27
CA SER A 547 -8.89 -4.39 -9.45
C SER A 547 -7.59 -4.59 -10.24
N ILE A 548 -7.66 -4.84 -11.55
CA ILE A 548 -6.51 -5.26 -12.38
C ILE A 548 -5.32 -4.32 -12.23
N SER A 549 -5.54 -3.00 -12.25
CA SER A 549 -4.44 -2.02 -12.13
C SER A 549 -3.73 -2.11 -10.77
N ALA A 550 -4.50 -2.26 -9.69
CA ALA A 550 -3.96 -2.35 -8.34
C ALA A 550 -3.27 -3.71 -8.11
N SER A 551 -3.90 -4.82 -8.52
CA SER A 551 -3.34 -6.16 -8.42
C SER A 551 -2.06 -6.32 -9.25
N LEU A 552 -1.99 -5.73 -10.45
CA LEU A 552 -0.77 -5.75 -11.27
C LEU A 552 0.37 -4.98 -10.62
N LYS A 553 0.10 -3.78 -10.09
CA LYS A 553 1.11 -3.00 -9.35
C LYS A 553 1.58 -3.73 -8.09
N ALA A 554 0.67 -4.37 -7.35
CA ALA A 554 1.03 -5.20 -6.20
C ALA A 554 1.94 -6.36 -6.63
N TYR A 555 1.60 -7.07 -7.71
CA TYR A 555 2.43 -8.13 -8.27
C TYR A 555 3.83 -7.63 -8.67
N GLU A 556 3.95 -6.52 -9.41
CA GLU A 556 5.26 -5.98 -9.80
C GLU A 556 6.11 -5.58 -8.59
N LEU A 557 5.50 -5.00 -7.54
CA LEU A 557 6.22 -4.69 -6.30
C LEU A 557 6.67 -5.95 -5.57
N SER A 558 5.84 -6.99 -5.53
CA SER A 558 6.10 -8.23 -4.80
C SER A 558 7.37 -8.96 -5.27
N LYS A 559 7.74 -8.84 -6.56
CA LYS A 559 8.97 -9.43 -7.14
C LYS A 559 10.26 -8.95 -6.46
N TYR A 560 10.23 -7.78 -5.83
CA TYR A 560 11.38 -7.21 -5.10
C TYR A 560 11.33 -7.47 -3.59
N LEU A 561 10.28 -8.13 -3.10
CA LEU A 561 10.02 -8.33 -1.67
C LEU A 561 10.34 -9.77 -1.25
N SER A 562 9.48 -10.73 -1.58
CA SER A 562 9.65 -12.15 -1.24
C SER A 562 8.81 -13.06 -2.16
N PRO A 563 9.26 -14.30 -2.41
CA PRO A 563 8.48 -15.28 -3.19
C PRO A 563 7.07 -15.52 -2.61
N ASN A 564 6.95 -15.55 -1.28
CA ASN A 564 5.67 -15.69 -0.58
C ASN A 564 4.64 -14.61 -0.98
N LEU A 565 5.07 -13.33 -1.05
CA LEU A 565 4.18 -12.24 -1.46
C LEU A 565 3.89 -12.25 -2.96
N VAL A 566 4.81 -12.78 -3.78
CA VAL A 566 4.56 -12.99 -5.22
C VAL A 566 3.43 -13.99 -5.40
N VAL A 567 3.42 -15.10 -4.68
CA VAL A 567 2.33 -16.11 -4.73
C VAL A 567 0.97 -15.48 -4.46
N ILE A 568 0.85 -14.68 -3.39
CA ILE A 568 -0.41 -14.01 -3.04
C ILE A 568 -0.84 -13.03 -4.14
N SER A 569 0.07 -12.15 -4.57
CA SER A 569 -0.26 -11.08 -5.51
C SER A 569 -0.56 -11.61 -6.91
N LEU A 570 0.22 -12.58 -7.36
CA LEU A 570 0.03 -13.26 -8.63
C LEU A 570 -1.26 -14.09 -8.61
N GLY A 571 -1.52 -14.81 -7.52
CA GLY A 571 -2.76 -15.55 -7.33
C GLY A 571 -4.00 -14.64 -7.37
N ASN A 572 -3.96 -13.48 -6.71
CA ASN A 572 -5.03 -12.48 -6.77
C ASN A 572 -5.18 -11.86 -8.16
N LEU A 573 -4.06 -11.54 -8.85
CA LEU A 573 -4.10 -11.07 -10.23
C LEU A 573 -4.73 -12.13 -11.15
N ILE A 574 -4.40 -13.40 -10.97
CA ILE A 574 -4.98 -14.51 -11.74
C ILE A 574 -6.48 -14.63 -11.47
N LYS A 575 -6.89 -14.64 -10.20
CA LYS A 575 -8.30 -14.65 -9.78
C LYS A 575 -9.11 -13.57 -10.49
N ASN A 576 -8.56 -12.37 -10.59
CA ASN A 576 -9.29 -11.23 -11.16
C ASN A 576 -9.28 -11.22 -12.69
N LYS A 577 -8.19 -11.68 -13.33
CA LYS A 577 -8.09 -11.71 -14.80
C LYS A 577 -8.84 -12.87 -15.44
N ILE A 578 -8.96 -14.00 -14.76
CA ILE A 578 -9.55 -15.22 -15.33
C ILE A 578 -10.98 -15.02 -15.84
N GLN A 579 -11.71 -14.07 -15.27
CA GLN A 579 -13.09 -13.77 -15.66
C GLN A 579 -13.22 -13.14 -17.06
N TYR A 580 -12.13 -12.67 -17.67
CA TYR A 580 -12.16 -11.93 -18.94
C TYR A 580 -11.11 -12.36 -19.96
N CYS A 581 -10.24 -13.30 -19.61
CA CYS A 581 -9.17 -13.79 -20.47
C CYS A 581 -9.41 -15.26 -20.80
N ASN A 582 -9.06 -15.67 -22.03
CA ASN A 582 -9.03 -17.09 -22.38
C ASN A 582 -7.81 -17.79 -21.74
N TYR A 583 -7.78 -19.12 -21.81
CA TYR A 583 -6.67 -19.90 -21.23
C TYR A 583 -5.32 -19.56 -21.87
N GLU A 584 -5.26 -19.30 -23.17
CA GLU A 584 -4.00 -18.99 -23.90
C GLU A 584 -3.36 -17.70 -23.40
N GLU A 585 -4.15 -16.68 -23.05
CA GLU A 585 -3.67 -15.42 -22.47
C GLU A 585 -3.24 -15.58 -21.01
N MET A 586 -3.82 -16.55 -20.28
CA MET A 586 -3.57 -16.76 -18.85
C MET A 586 -2.48 -17.79 -18.54
N ILE A 587 -2.20 -18.72 -19.45
CA ILE A 587 -1.30 -19.84 -19.22
C ILE A 587 0.10 -19.40 -18.79
N GLY A 588 0.59 -18.26 -19.31
CA GLY A 588 1.88 -17.70 -18.89
C GLY A 588 1.94 -17.35 -17.40
N LEU A 589 0.89 -16.70 -16.87
CA LEU A 589 0.81 -16.35 -15.44
C LEU A 589 0.59 -17.58 -14.56
N ILE A 590 -0.25 -18.53 -15.03
CA ILE A 590 -0.52 -19.80 -14.35
C ILE A 590 0.78 -20.61 -14.21
N ASN A 591 1.57 -20.73 -15.28
CA ASN A 591 2.84 -21.45 -15.27
C ASN A 591 3.88 -20.79 -14.34
N ILE A 592 3.92 -19.45 -14.30
CA ILE A 592 4.79 -18.72 -13.36
C ILE A 592 4.38 -19.05 -11.91
N LEU A 593 3.07 -19.05 -11.60
CA LEU A 593 2.59 -19.37 -10.27
C LEU A 593 2.91 -20.83 -9.89
N GLU A 594 2.68 -21.78 -10.80
CA GLU A 594 2.95 -23.19 -10.54
C GLU A 594 4.44 -23.46 -10.29
N SER A 595 5.34 -22.87 -11.10
CA SER A 595 6.78 -22.96 -10.90
C SER A 595 7.24 -22.32 -9.58
N LEU A 596 6.68 -21.17 -9.22
CA LEU A 596 7.02 -20.50 -7.96
C LEU A 596 6.67 -21.35 -6.73
N LEU A 597 5.59 -22.13 -6.78
CA LEU A 597 5.13 -22.94 -5.65
C LEU A 597 6.07 -24.10 -5.31
N GLU A 598 6.92 -24.54 -6.25
CA GLU A 598 7.91 -25.59 -5.99
C GLU A 598 8.96 -25.18 -4.93
N ASP A 599 9.24 -23.87 -4.83
CA ASP A 599 10.25 -23.31 -3.91
C ASP A 599 9.65 -22.81 -2.58
N ILE A 600 8.33 -22.83 -2.41
CA ILE A 600 7.64 -22.31 -1.22
C ILE A 600 7.62 -23.37 -0.12
N LYS A 601 8.06 -22.99 1.09
CA LYS A 601 8.18 -23.90 2.24
C LYS A 601 7.07 -23.78 3.27
N PHE A 602 6.13 -22.87 3.07
CA PHE A 602 5.12 -22.51 4.06
C PHE A 602 3.73 -22.92 3.59
N ASP A 603 3.08 -23.78 4.37
CA ASP A 603 1.77 -24.39 4.07
C ASP A 603 0.70 -23.38 3.66
N TYR A 604 0.62 -22.22 4.31
CA TYR A 604 -0.38 -21.19 3.99
C TYR A 604 -0.25 -20.65 2.56
N PHE A 605 0.97 -20.38 2.13
CA PHE A 605 1.21 -19.85 0.79
C PHE A 605 1.08 -20.95 -0.27
N LEU A 606 1.51 -22.18 0.04
CA LEU A 606 1.26 -23.35 -0.79
C LEU A 606 -0.25 -23.54 -1.01
N TYR A 607 -1.03 -23.56 0.07
CA TYR A 607 -2.48 -23.67 0.01
C TYR A 607 -3.10 -22.53 -0.79
N SER A 608 -2.74 -21.27 -0.50
CA SER A 608 -3.27 -20.12 -1.22
C SER A 608 -2.94 -20.18 -2.71
N GLY A 609 -1.73 -20.62 -3.09
CA GLY A 609 -1.32 -20.73 -4.48
C GLY A 609 -2.00 -21.89 -5.21
N TYR A 610 -1.95 -23.11 -4.65
CA TYR A 610 -2.60 -24.27 -5.26
C TYR A 610 -4.12 -24.12 -5.32
N ARG A 611 -4.74 -23.50 -4.33
CA ARG A 611 -6.16 -23.12 -4.41
C ARG A 611 -6.43 -22.25 -5.65
N ARG A 612 -5.60 -21.23 -5.89
CA ARG A 612 -5.78 -20.35 -7.06
C ARG A 612 -5.60 -21.10 -8.37
N LEU A 613 -4.64 -22.02 -8.45
CA LEU A 613 -4.44 -22.89 -9.61
C LEU A 613 -5.64 -23.83 -9.82
N ALA A 614 -6.12 -24.48 -8.77
CA ALA A 614 -7.27 -25.38 -8.83
C ALA A 614 -8.53 -24.67 -9.36
N ILE A 615 -8.84 -23.49 -8.81
CA ILE A 615 -9.94 -22.65 -9.30
C ILE A 615 -9.73 -22.28 -10.76
N SER A 616 -8.48 -21.98 -11.15
CA SER A 616 -8.17 -21.58 -12.52
C SER A 616 -8.38 -22.72 -13.52
N TYR A 617 -7.85 -23.91 -13.23
CA TYR A 617 -8.04 -25.08 -14.08
C TYR A 617 -9.49 -25.54 -14.15
N LEU A 618 -10.22 -25.47 -13.03
CA LEU A 618 -11.65 -25.72 -13.00
C LEU A 618 -12.40 -24.76 -13.93
N SER A 619 -12.10 -23.46 -13.86
CA SER A 619 -12.77 -22.42 -14.66
C SER A 619 -12.57 -22.62 -16.16
N TYR A 620 -11.43 -23.18 -16.57
CA TYR A 620 -11.10 -23.47 -17.97
C TYR A 620 -11.36 -24.92 -18.40
N GLY A 621 -11.99 -25.75 -17.56
CA GLY A 621 -12.26 -27.16 -17.89
C GLY A 621 -11.02 -28.05 -18.02
N LYS A 622 -9.86 -27.65 -17.46
CA LYS A 622 -8.61 -28.42 -17.49
C LYS A 622 -8.58 -29.48 -16.39
N LEU A 623 -9.45 -30.48 -16.51
CA LEU A 623 -9.72 -31.46 -15.44
C LEU A 623 -8.49 -32.31 -15.06
N ASN A 624 -7.61 -32.63 -16.02
CA ASN A 624 -6.38 -33.40 -15.74
C ASN A 624 -5.38 -32.58 -14.90
N ASP A 625 -5.21 -31.30 -15.22
CA ASP A 625 -4.37 -30.40 -14.44
C ASP A 625 -4.98 -30.11 -13.06
N LEU A 626 -6.30 -29.94 -12.99
CA LEU A 626 -7.03 -29.84 -11.73
C LEU A 626 -6.76 -31.04 -10.82
N GLU A 627 -6.81 -32.27 -11.34
CA GLU A 627 -6.52 -33.47 -10.57
C GLU A 627 -5.08 -33.50 -10.01
N ARG A 628 -4.09 -33.07 -10.81
CA ARG A 628 -2.70 -32.91 -10.33
C ARG A 628 -2.61 -31.91 -9.18
N ILE A 629 -3.31 -30.78 -9.26
CA ILE A 629 -3.30 -29.76 -8.21
C ILE A 629 -4.03 -30.24 -6.94
N ILE A 630 -5.10 -31.02 -7.07
CA ILE A 630 -5.80 -31.62 -5.93
C ILE A 630 -4.84 -32.51 -5.13
N GLN A 631 -4.02 -33.34 -5.80
CA GLN A 631 -3.01 -34.18 -5.12
C GLN A 631 -2.01 -33.34 -4.31
N LYS A 632 -1.57 -32.19 -4.86
CA LYS A 632 -0.69 -31.26 -4.12
C LYS A 632 -1.40 -30.59 -2.93
N LEU A 633 -2.69 -30.30 -3.03
CA LEU A 633 -3.49 -29.75 -1.92
C LEU A 633 -3.69 -30.77 -0.78
N GLU A 634 -3.79 -32.07 -1.11
CA GLU A 634 -3.89 -33.16 -0.13
C GLU A 634 -2.66 -33.31 0.76
N GLU A 635 -1.49 -32.91 0.27
CA GLU A 635 -0.25 -32.93 1.04
C GLU A 635 -0.26 -31.89 2.18
N ILE A 636 -1.11 -30.85 2.10
CA ILE A 636 -1.18 -29.75 3.07
C ILE A 636 -2.17 -30.06 4.19
N LYS A 637 -1.69 -30.68 5.27
CA LYS A 637 -2.53 -31.15 6.39
C LYS A 637 -2.81 -30.13 7.49
N ASN A 638 -2.01 -29.07 7.60
CA ASN A 638 -2.11 -28.11 8.70
C ASN A 638 -3.19 -27.02 8.49
N ILE A 639 -3.90 -27.03 7.36
CA ILE A 639 -4.92 -26.05 7.00
C ILE A 639 -6.23 -26.79 6.79
N LYS A 640 -7.17 -26.64 7.74
CA LYS A 640 -8.46 -27.33 7.72
C LYS A 640 -9.26 -27.00 6.46
N GLU A 641 -9.16 -25.77 5.97
CA GLU A 641 -9.79 -25.32 4.73
C GLU A 641 -9.27 -26.06 3.49
N SER A 642 -8.03 -26.58 3.51
CA SER A 642 -7.46 -27.38 2.41
C SER A 642 -8.19 -28.71 2.26
N GLU A 643 -8.43 -29.41 3.36
CA GLU A 643 -9.12 -30.71 3.35
C GLU A 643 -10.53 -30.58 2.76
N ILE A 644 -11.25 -29.52 3.16
CA ILE A 644 -12.63 -29.29 2.71
C ILE A 644 -12.63 -28.89 1.23
N LEU A 645 -11.73 -28.00 0.80
CA LEU A 645 -11.57 -27.64 -0.61
C LEU A 645 -11.25 -28.87 -1.48
N VAL A 646 -10.36 -29.75 -1.04
CA VAL A 646 -10.02 -31.00 -1.75
C VAL A 646 -11.25 -31.88 -1.94
N LYS A 647 -12.01 -32.11 -0.87
CA LYS A 647 -13.25 -32.91 -0.94
C LYS A 647 -14.19 -32.30 -1.98
N ILE A 648 -14.35 -30.97 -1.96
CA ILE A 648 -15.20 -30.24 -2.90
C ILE A 648 -14.77 -30.42 -4.36
N LEU A 649 -13.48 -30.25 -4.65
CA LEU A 649 -12.96 -30.37 -6.01
C LEU A 649 -13.07 -31.82 -6.54
N LYS A 650 -12.88 -32.83 -5.68
CA LYS A 650 -13.11 -34.25 -6.04
C LYS A 650 -14.57 -34.55 -6.35
N THR A 651 -15.50 -33.91 -5.66
CA THR A 651 -16.94 -34.02 -5.94
C THR A 651 -17.28 -33.50 -7.34
N PHE A 652 -16.65 -32.41 -7.80
CA PHE A 652 -16.76 -31.92 -9.18
C PHE A 652 -16.20 -32.91 -10.22
N LEU A 653 -15.17 -33.68 -9.86
CA LEU A 653 -14.62 -34.75 -10.70
C LEU A 653 -15.43 -36.07 -10.63
N ASN A 654 -16.55 -36.10 -9.91
CA ASN A 654 -17.37 -37.29 -9.65
C ASN A 654 -16.61 -38.43 -8.94
N LYS A 655 -15.61 -38.14 -8.09
CA LYS A 655 -14.73 -39.15 -7.51
C LYS A 655 -15.10 -39.60 -6.09
N GLU A 656 -15.57 -38.71 -5.21
CA GLU A 656 -15.97 -39.05 -3.83
C GLU A 656 -17.08 -38.11 -3.33
N TYR A 657 -18.01 -38.64 -2.53
CA TYR A 657 -19.16 -37.91 -1.97
C TYR A 657 -19.40 -38.31 -0.51
N ASP A 658 -18.68 -37.67 0.43
CA ASP A 658 -19.00 -37.69 1.87
C ASP A 658 -18.50 -36.39 2.53
N ILE A 659 -19.35 -35.35 2.55
CA ILE A 659 -19.09 -34.07 3.22
C ILE A 659 -20.33 -33.72 4.05
N SER A 660 -20.16 -33.46 5.34
CA SER A 660 -21.26 -33.10 6.24
C SER A 660 -21.67 -31.61 6.13
N GLU A 661 -22.92 -31.29 6.48
CA GLU A 661 -23.44 -29.91 6.51
C GLU A 661 -22.63 -29.02 7.48
N GLU A 662 -22.20 -29.55 8.61
CA GLU A 662 -21.42 -28.83 9.61
C GLU A 662 -19.99 -28.48 9.11
N GLU A 663 -19.37 -29.33 8.29
CA GLU A 663 -18.09 -29.04 7.64
C GLU A 663 -18.23 -27.92 6.59
N VAL A 664 -19.32 -27.92 5.84
CA VAL A 664 -19.62 -26.89 4.83
C VAL A 664 -19.83 -25.51 5.47
N LEU A 665 -20.61 -25.43 6.55
CA LEU A 665 -20.94 -24.18 7.26
C LEU A 665 -19.73 -23.51 7.91
N ASN A 666 -18.70 -24.29 8.26
CA ASN A 666 -17.50 -23.80 8.90
C ASN A 666 -16.40 -23.33 7.92
N THR A 667 -16.63 -23.43 6.60
CA THR A 667 -15.61 -23.13 5.59
C THR A 667 -15.91 -21.81 4.87
N LYS A 668 -14.90 -20.92 4.81
CA LYS A 668 -15.05 -19.51 4.41
C LYS A 668 -15.11 -19.24 2.90
N GLU A 669 -15.49 -20.21 2.05
CA GLU A 669 -15.38 -20.03 0.59
C GLU A 669 -16.70 -19.99 -0.20
N GLU A 670 -16.73 -19.05 -1.13
CA GLU A 670 -17.84 -18.66 -2.01
C GLU A 670 -18.23 -19.76 -3.03
N GLN A 671 -17.34 -20.69 -3.36
CA GLN A 671 -17.58 -21.78 -4.33
C GLN A 671 -18.15 -23.06 -3.70
N ILE A 672 -18.18 -23.13 -2.37
CA ILE A 672 -18.72 -24.25 -1.60
C ILE A 672 -20.25 -24.34 -1.78
N ILE A 673 -20.89 -23.20 -2.05
CA ILE A 673 -22.34 -23.09 -2.18
C ILE A 673 -22.82 -23.75 -3.49
N THR A 674 -22.07 -23.61 -4.59
CA THR A 674 -22.36 -24.29 -5.87
C THR A 674 -22.29 -25.82 -5.73
N LEU A 675 -21.37 -26.32 -4.91
CA LEU A 675 -21.29 -27.75 -4.60
C LEU A 675 -22.44 -28.21 -3.70
N TYR A 676 -22.75 -27.45 -2.65
CA TYR A 676 -23.82 -27.75 -1.70
C TYR A 676 -25.20 -27.84 -2.39
N MET A 677 -25.38 -27.04 -3.43
CA MET A 677 -26.57 -27.03 -4.29
C MET A 677 -26.67 -28.26 -5.19
N LYS A 678 -25.58 -28.71 -5.80
CA LYS A 678 -25.56 -29.96 -6.59
C LYS A 678 -25.87 -31.16 -5.70
N LEU A 679 -25.30 -31.18 -4.48
CA LEU A 679 -25.56 -32.18 -3.45
C LEU A 679 -27.02 -32.19 -2.98
N SER A 680 -27.62 -31.02 -2.73
CA SER A 680 -29.02 -30.92 -2.28
C SER A 680 -30.03 -31.24 -3.39
N ALA A 681 -29.77 -30.81 -4.63
CA ALA A 681 -30.64 -31.09 -5.77
C ALA A 681 -30.65 -32.57 -6.18
N GLU A 682 -29.57 -33.31 -5.91
CA GLU A 682 -29.45 -34.74 -6.20
C GLU A 682 -29.90 -35.66 -5.04
N ARG A 683 -29.90 -35.20 -3.78
CA ARG A 683 -30.20 -36.06 -2.61
C ARG A 683 -31.28 -35.59 -1.63
N GLY A 684 -31.97 -34.46 -1.87
CA GLY A 684 -33.10 -34.06 -1.02
C GLY A 684 -32.72 -33.64 0.40
N PHE A 685 -31.54 -33.06 0.59
CA PHE A 685 -31.13 -32.45 1.86
C PHE A 685 -32.03 -31.24 2.20
N ASP A 686 -32.56 -31.20 3.44
CA ASP A 686 -33.43 -30.14 3.94
C ASP A 686 -32.62 -28.91 4.41
N LEU A 687 -32.56 -27.89 3.54
CA LEU A 687 -31.76 -26.66 3.67
C LEU A 687 -32.31 -25.60 4.66
N SER A 688 -33.31 -25.93 5.48
CA SER A 688 -34.24 -24.91 5.96
C SER A 688 -33.76 -24.00 7.11
N LYS A 689 -32.61 -24.24 7.75
CA LYS A 689 -32.16 -23.43 8.90
C LYS A 689 -30.84 -22.66 8.71
N SER A 690 -29.81 -23.28 8.16
CA SER A 690 -28.43 -22.76 8.23
C SER A 690 -28.16 -21.55 7.31
N LEU A 691 -28.83 -21.44 6.16
CA LEU A 691 -28.67 -20.31 5.23
C LEU A 691 -29.43 -19.03 5.62
N ARG A 692 -30.35 -19.09 6.60
CA ARG A 692 -31.08 -17.88 7.04
C ARG A 692 -30.23 -16.97 7.93
N GLU A 693 -29.18 -17.51 8.54
CA GLU A 693 -28.41 -16.84 9.59
C GLU A 693 -27.11 -16.20 9.10
N TYR A 694 -26.71 -16.41 7.84
CA TYR A 694 -25.51 -15.78 7.27
C TYR A 694 -25.82 -14.47 6.54
N PRO A 695 -25.19 -13.35 6.92
CA PRO A 695 -25.22 -12.10 6.16
C PRO A 695 -24.03 -12.07 5.20
N THR A 696 -24.24 -12.30 3.91
CA THR A 696 -23.24 -11.96 2.88
C THR A 696 -23.91 -11.36 1.64
N ASP A 697 -23.35 -10.26 1.11
CA ASP A 697 -23.89 -9.45 -0.01
C ASP A 697 -23.46 -9.93 -1.41
N PHE A 698 -23.19 -11.23 -1.57
CA PHE A 698 -22.84 -11.79 -2.89
C PHE A 698 -24.10 -12.05 -3.72
N PRO A 699 -24.20 -11.53 -4.95
CA PRO A 699 -25.37 -11.74 -5.81
C PRO A 699 -25.71 -13.21 -6.02
N LEU A 700 -24.70 -14.08 -6.23
CA LEU A 700 -24.89 -15.54 -6.29
C LEU A 700 -25.51 -16.08 -5.00
N HIS A 701 -25.05 -15.65 -3.83
CA HIS A 701 -25.63 -16.08 -2.55
C HIS A 701 -27.08 -15.63 -2.37
N VAL A 702 -27.41 -14.39 -2.75
CA VAL A 702 -28.78 -13.85 -2.71
C VAL A 702 -29.69 -14.62 -3.67
N PHE A 703 -29.21 -14.92 -4.88
CA PHE A 703 -29.91 -15.77 -5.84
C PHE A 703 -30.18 -17.16 -5.27
N LEU A 704 -29.16 -17.80 -4.69
CA LEU A 704 -29.28 -19.14 -4.12
C LEU A 704 -30.23 -19.15 -2.91
N LYS A 705 -30.18 -18.12 -2.06
CA LYS A 705 -31.14 -17.93 -0.96
C LYS A 705 -32.56 -17.81 -1.48
N GLY A 706 -32.80 -16.98 -2.49
CA GLY A 706 -34.10 -16.87 -3.15
C GLY A 706 -34.55 -18.19 -3.77
N PHE A 707 -33.64 -18.91 -4.41
CA PHE A 707 -33.89 -20.20 -5.06
C PHE A 707 -34.36 -21.25 -4.04
N ILE A 708 -33.66 -21.32 -2.90
CA ILE A 708 -33.93 -22.24 -1.79
C ILE A 708 -35.25 -21.88 -1.09
N LEU A 709 -35.53 -20.58 -0.93
CA LEU A 709 -36.81 -20.08 -0.40
C LEU A 709 -37.97 -20.20 -1.41
N ARG A 710 -37.73 -20.80 -2.58
CA ARG A 710 -38.71 -20.98 -3.66
C ARG A 710 -39.34 -19.66 -4.08
N GLU A 711 -38.52 -18.62 -4.18
CA GLU A 711 -38.95 -17.35 -4.74
C GLU A 711 -39.44 -17.48 -6.18
N SER A 712 -40.17 -16.47 -6.64
CA SER A 712 -40.70 -16.46 -8.00
C SER A 712 -39.56 -16.55 -9.02
N PHE A 713 -39.81 -17.19 -10.16
CA PHE A 713 -38.84 -17.28 -11.25
C PHE A 713 -38.27 -15.90 -11.66
N LEU A 714 -39.10 -14.85 -11.60
CA LEU A 714 -38.67 -13.49 -11.94
C LEU A 714 -37.82 -12.82 -10.87
N ASN A 715 -38.00 -13.16 -9.59
CA ASN A 715 -37.07 -12.72 -8.55
C ASN A 715 -35.70 -13.35 -8.78
N LEU A 716 -35.67 -14.65 -9.13
CA LEU A 716 -34.44 -15.37 -9.43
C LEU A 716 -33.71 -14.78 -10.64
N ILE A 717 -34.45 -14.44 -11.70
CA ILE A 717 -33.91 -13.71 -12.84
C ILE A 717 -33.42 -12.31 -12.43
N GLY A 718 -34.13 -11.62 -11.53
CA GLY A 718 -33.70 -10.34 -10.98
C GLY A 718 -32.34 -10.38 -10.28
N TYR A 719 -32.08 -11.43 -9.51
CA TYR A 719 -30.77 -11.62 -8.87
C TYR A 719 -29.66 -11.93 -9.90
N ILE A 720 -29.98 -12.65 -10.98
CA ILE A 720 -29.03 -12.86 -12.09
C ILE A 720 -28.78 -11.57 -12.86
N ASP A 721 -29.80 -10.73 -13.05
CA ASP A 721 -29.64 -9.41 -13.66
C ASP A 721 -28.72 -8.51 -12.83
N GLU A 722 -28.83 -8.57 -11.50
CA GLU A 722 -27.90 -7.90 -10.58
C GLU A 722 -26.46 -8.41 -10.71
N MET A 723 -26.25 -9.73 -10.88
CA MET A 723 -24.93 -10.32 -11.19
C MET A 723 -24.37 -9.75 -12.51
N LEU A 724 -25.21 -9.70 -13.55
CA LEU A 724 -24.81 -9.21 -14.88
C LEU A 724 -24.46 -7.72 -14.85
N GLU A 725 -25.21 -6.90 -14.11
CA GLU A 725 -24.91 -5.48 -13.89
C GLU A 725 -23.58 -5.27 -13.13
N ARG A 726 -23.23 -6.21 -12.25
CA ARG A 726 -21.97 -6.25 -11.52
C ARG A 726 -20.83 -6.95 -12.27
N TRP A 727 -21.07 -7.38 -13.52
CA TRP A 727 -20.11 -8.06 -14.40
C TRP A 727 -19.63 -9.43 -13.88
N GLU A 728 -20.45 -10.08 -13.06
CA GLU A 728 -20.21 -11.41 -12.49
C GLU A 728 -20.70 -12.51 -13.46
N PHE A 729 -20.16 -12.51 -14.68
CA PHE A 729 -20.67 -13.33 -15.79
C PHE A 729 -20.62 -14.83 -15.53
N LEU A 730 -19.61 -15.30 -14.79
CA LEU A 730 -19.46 -16.71 -14.44
C LEU A 730 -20.54 -17.15 -13.43
N ASP A 731 -20.84 -16.31 -12.45
CA ASP A 731 -21.88 -16.56 -11.45
C ASP A 731 -23.27 -16.49 -12.07
N ALA A 732 -23.50 -15.55 -12.98
CA ALA A 732 -24.70 -15.47 -13.80
C ALA A 732 -24.87 -16.72 -14.68
N LEU A 733 -23.80 -17.18 -15.34
CA LEU A 733 -23.79 -18.40 -16.14
C LEU A 733 -24.19 -19.61 -15.30
N TYR A 734 -23.55 -19.81 -14.15
CA TYR A 734 -23.88 -20.94 -13.26
C TYR A 734 -25.30 -20.86 -12.70
N SER A 735 -25.79 -19.65 -12.41
CA SER A 735 -27.17 -19.43 -11.97
C SER A 735 -28.19 -19.81 -13.06
N TYR A 736 -27.92 -19.44 -14.32
CA TYR A 736 -28.74 -19.90 -15.45
C TYR A 736 -28.66 -21.41 -15.67
N MET A 737 -27.47 -22.02 -15.56
CA MET A 737 -27.32 -23.47 -15.69
C MET A 737 -28.08 -24.23 -14.59
N LEU A 738 -28.10 -23.69 -13.37
CA LEU A 738 -28.89 -24.24 -12.28
C LEU A 738 -30.39 -24.12 -12.54
N LEU A 739 -30.85 -22.95 -13.02
CA LEU A 739 -32.25 -22.77 -13.42
C LEU A 739 -32.64 -23.78 -14.51
N ASP A 740 -31.80 -23.99 -15.52
CA ASP A 740 -32.03 -24.98 -16.58
C ASP A 740 -32.28 -26.38 -15.99
N GLU A 741 -31.38 -26.87 -15.13
CA GLU A 741 -31.53 -28.21 -14.53
C GLU A 741 -32.77 -28.35 -13.64
N TYR A 742 -33.11 -27.29 -12.89
CA TYR A 742 -34.30 -27.28 -12.05
C TYR A 742 -35.60 -27.26 -12.86
N MET A 743 -35.64 -26.46 -13.93
CA MET A 743 -36.82 -26.24 -14.75
C MET A 743 -37.13 -27.44 -15.65
N VAL A 744 -36.12 -28.19 -16.10
CA VAL A 744 -36.30 -29.44 -16.86
C VAL A 744 -37.18 -30.45 -16.12
N LYS A 745 -37.14 -30.46 -14.78
CA LYS A 745 -37.89 -31.41 -13.95
C LYS A 745 -39.36 -30.98 -13.70
N ARG A 746 -39.85 -29.88 -14.30
CA ARG A 746 -41.19 -29.32 -14.03
C ARG A 746 -41.89 -28.84 -15.30
N GLU A 747 -43.02 -29.48 -15.64
CA GLU A 747 -43.79 -29.19 -16.86
C GLU A 747 -44.17 -27.72 -17.03
N PHE A 748 -44.51 -27.02 -15.94
CA PHE A 748 -44.92 -25.61 -15.97
C PHE A 748 -43.84 -24.67 -16.54
N PHE A 749 -42.56 -25.01 -16.37
CA PHE A 749 -41.45 -24.14 -16.77
C PHE A 749 -40.87 -24.45 -18.16
N MET A 750 -41.40 -25.46 -18.85
CA MET A 750 -40.82 -25.93 -20.13
C MET A 750 -40.78 -24.84 -21.21
N GLY A 751 -41.73 -23.90 -21.22
CA GLY A 751 -41.74 -22.78 -22.17
C GLY A 751 -40.62 -21.74 -21.99
N PHE A 752 -39.98 -21.69 -20.81
CA PHE A 752 -38.94 -20.71 -20.48
C PHE A 752 -37.51 -21.27 -20.63
N LEU A 753 -37.37 -22.60 -20.67
CA LEU A 753 -36.08 -23.29 -20.83
C LEU A 753 -35.25 -22.76 -22.03
N PRO A 754 -35.83 -22.48 -23.21
CA PRO A 754 -35.02 -22.04 -24.33
C PRO A 754 -34.40 -20.64 -24.11
N TYR A 755 -35.05 -19.77 -23.32
CA TYR A 755 -34.50 -18.47 -22.95
C TYR A 755 -33.33 -18.62 -21.97
N VAL A 756 -33.52 -19.38 -20.88
CA VAL A 756 -32.48 -19.65 -19.87
C VAL A 756 -31.24 -20.30 -20.51
N ARG A 757 -31.46 -21.26 -21.42
CA ARG A 757 -30.38 -21.90 -22.18
C ARG A 757 -29.68 -20.93 -23.11
N LEU A 758 -30.41 -20.03 -23.77
CA LEU A 758 -29.80 -19.04 -24.65
C LEU A 758 -28.93 -18.04 -23.88
N GLU A 759 -29.41 -17.49 -22.75
CA GLU A 759 -28.61 -16.57 -21.93
C GLU A 759 -27.36 -17.27 -21.37
N ALA A 760 -27.50 -18.53 -20.90
CA ALA A 760 -26.35 -19.35 -20.52
C ALA A 760 -25.40 -19.62 -21.70
N PHE A 761 -25.93 -19.85 -22.90
CA PHE A 761 -25.14 -20.09 -24.10
C PHE A 761 -24.31 -18.86 -24.50
N GLU A 762 -24.93 -17.69 -24.50
CA GLU A 762 -24.26 -16.42 -24.82
C GLU A 762 -23.18 -16.08 -23.80
N LEU A 763 -23.46 -16.29 -22.51
CA LEU A 763 -22.46 -16.12 -21.45
C LEU A 763 -21.33 -17.15 -21.58
N ALA A 764 -21.64 -18.40 -21.92
CA ALA A 764 -20.62 -19.43 -22.13
C ALA A 764 -19.74 -19.13 -23.34
N ILE A 765 -20.28 -18.55 -24.42
CA ILE A 765 -19.51 -18.03 -25.56
C ILE A 765 -18.65 -16.86 -25.12
N LEU A 766 -19.23 -15.89 -24.41
CA LEU A 766 -18.51 -14.71 -23.91
C LEU A 766 -17.32 -15.11 -23.02
N LEU A 767 -17.51 -16.16 -22.21
CA LEU A 767 -16.50 -16.70 -21.29
C LEU A 767 -15.56 -17.73 -21.95
N GLY A 768 -15.83 -18.15 -23.19
CA GLY A 768 -15.01 -19.14 -23.92
C GLY A 768 -15.03 -20.56 -23.32
N ILE A 769 -16.13 -20.99 -22.68
CA ILE A 769 -16.22 -22.29 -22.01
C ILE A 769 -16.77 -23.36 -22.96
N GLU A 770 -15.90 -23.92 -23.81
CA GLU A 770 -16.29 -24.85 -24.89
C GLU A 770 -17.14 -26.04 -24.43
N ASP A 771 -16.81 -26.67 -23.31
CA ASP A 771 -17.58 -27.80 -22.79
C ASP A 771 -19.03 -27.42 -22.42
N VAL A 772 -19.22 -26.23 -21.87
CA VAL A 772 -20.55 -25.71 -21.51
C VAL A 772 -21.30 -25.31 -22.78
N ILE A 773 -20.64 -24.66 -23.73
CA ILE A 773 -21.18 -24.34 -25.06
C ILE A 773 -21.71 -25.62 -25.73
N ASN A 774 -20.92 -26.69 -25.72
CA ASN A 774 -21.29 -27.96 -26.34
C ASN A 774 -22.46 -28.64 -25.62
N LYS A 775 -22.44 -28.69 -24.28
CA LYS A 775 -23.57 -29.22 -23.48
C LYS A 775 -24.86 -28.45 -23.70
N ILE A 776 -24.80 -27.13 -23.78
CA ILE A 776 -26.00 -26.31 -24.02
C ILE A 776 -26.50 -26.52 -25.46
N LYS A 777 -25.60 -26.59 -26.46
CA LYS A 777 -25.97 -26.92 -27.85
C LYS A 777 -26.68 -28.27 -27.95
N GLU A 778 -26.15 -29.30 -27.30
CA GLU A 778 -26.79 -30.62 -27.25
C GLU A 778 -28.20 -30.54 -26.66
N LYS A 779 -28.38 -29.78 -25.57
CA LYS A 779 -29.70 -29.57 -24.94
C LYS A 779 -30.66 -28.73 -25.79
N MET A 780 -30.17 -27.83 -26.64
CA MET A 780 -31.02 -26.96 -27.48
C MET A 780 -31.40 -27.61 -28.82
N GLY A 781 -30.67 -28.62 -29.30
CA GLY A 781 -30.93 -29.27 -30.59
C GLY A 781 -30.92 -28.28 -31.76
N ASP A 782 -31.62 -28.56 -32.86
CA ASP A 782 -31.61 -27.72 -34.08
C ASP A 782 -32.35 -26.38 -33.92
N THR A 783 -33.15 -26.20 -32.87
CA THR A 783 -33.99 -25.02 -32.65
C THR A 783 -33.21 -23.77 -32.21
N TYR A 784 -31.94 -23.89 -31.82
CA TYR A 784 -31.16 -22.74 -31.30
C TYR A 784 -30.97 -21.61 -32.32
N LYS A 785 -30.89 -21.93 -33.62
CA LYS A 785 -30.71 -20.94 -34.69
C LYS A 785 -31.91 -20.01 -34.84
N GLU A 786 -33.12 -20.56 -34.71
CA GLU A 786 -34.37 -19.81 -34.77
C GLU A 786 -34.51 -18.92 -33.53
N ILE A 787 -34.17 -19.46 -32.35
CA ILE A 787 -34.21 -18.73 -31.07
C ILE A 787 -33.22 -17.55 -31.06
N ILE A 788 -32.01 -17.69 -31.62
CA ILE A 788 -31.03 -16.59 -31.75
C ILE A 788 -31.54 -15.49 -32.68
N GLN A 789 -32.17 -15.85 -33.81
CA GLN A 789 -32.75 -14.87 -34.74
C GLN A 789 -33.92 -14.11 -34.12
N GLU A 790 -34.75 -14.75 -33.30
CA GLU A 790 -35.80 -14.07 -32.54
C GLU A 790 -35.22 -13.18 -31.44
N HIS A 791 -34.24 -13.65 -30.67
CA HIS A 791 -33.63 -12.88 -29.56
C HIS A 791 -32.95 -11.59 -30.03
N SER A 792 -32.26 -11.63 -31.17
CA SER A 792 -31.63 -10.42 -31.75
C SER A 792 -32.65 -9.35 -32.16
N LYS A 793 -33.81 -9.74 -32.71
CA LYS A 793 -34.93 -8.82 -32.99
C LYS A 793 -35.53 -8.26 -31.70
N LEU A 794 -35.64 -9.10 -30.69
CA LEU A 794 -36.18 -8.73 -29.38
C LEU A 794 -35.24 -7.79 -28.61
N ARG A 795 -33.91 -7.88 -28.71
CA ARG A 795 -32.99 -6.89 -28.09
C ARG A 795 -33.18 -5.46 -28.60
N ALA A 796 -33.55 -5.28 -29.87
CA ALA A 796 -33.86 -3.95 -30.40
C ALA A 796 -35.09 -3.32 -29.71
N LEU A 797 -36.02 -4.16 -29.25
CA LEU A 797 -37.20 -3.76 -28.48
C LEU A 797 -36.82 -3.15 -27.13
N ASP A 798 -35.87 -3.75 -26.40
CA ASP A 798 -35.42 -3.26 -25.08
C ASP A 798 -34.88 -1.82 -25.20
N LEU A 799 -34.02 -1.58 -26.20
CA LEU A 799 -33.43 -0.26 -26.44
C LEU A 799 -34.49 0.80 -26.80
N TYR A 800 -35.48 0.42 -27.60
CA TYR A 800 -36.56 1.31 -28.01
C TYR A 800 -37.54 1.59 -26.87
N MET A 801 -37.91 0.57 -26.10
CA MET A 801 -38.77 0.67 -24.93
C MET A 801 -38.17 1.55 -23.84
N GLY A 802 -36.90 1.34 -23.50
CA GLY A 802 -36.23 2.14 -22.47
C GLY A 802 -36.18 3.62 -22.84
N LYS A 803 -35.91 3.94 -24.11
CA LYS A 803 -35.94 5.32 -24.60
C LYS A 803 -37.36 5.91 -24.56
N ALA A 804 -38.37 5.18 -25.04
CA ALA A 804 -39.74 5.67 -25.09
C ALA A 804 -40.33 5.87 -23.68
N LEU A 805 -40.07 4.96 -22.74
CA LEU A 805 -40.52 5.08 -21.35
C LEU A 805 -39.84 6.24 -20.61
N MET A 806 -38.59 6.56 -20.95
CA MET A 806 -37.89 7.72 -20.37
C MET A 806 -38.47 9.07 -20.79
N GLU A 807 -39.21 9.12 -21.90
CA GLU A 807 -39.87 10.32 -22.42
C GLU A 807 -41.29 10.50 -21.85
N ALA A 808 -41.87 9.45 -21.25
CA ALA A 808 -43.19 9.49 -20.62
C ALA A 808 -43.20 10.42 -19.40
N ARG A 809 -44.25 11.23 -19.28
CA ARG A 809 -44.46 12.17 -18.17
C ARG A 809 -45.42 11.61 -17.13
N GLU A 810 -46.39 10.77 -17.54
CA GLU A 810 -47.45 10.23 -16.69
C GLU A 810 -47.53 8.68 -16.73
N GLU A 811 -48.13 8.04 -15.72
CA GLU A 811 -48.24 6.56 -15.67
C GLU A 811 -49.06 6.02 -16.84
N GLU A 812 -50.13 6.75 -17.17
CA GLU A 812 -51.05 6.44 -18.25
C GLU A 812 -50.36 6.55 -19.61
N GLU A 813 -49.45 7.51 -19.76
CA GLU A 813 -48.61 7.67 -20.95
C GLU A 813 -47.58 6.54 -21.07
N ALA A 814 -46.93 6.15 -19.96
CA ALA A 814 -46.05 4.98 -19.94
C ALA A 814 -46.81 3.68 -20.28
N MET A 815 -48.04 3.53 -19.79
CA MET A 815 -48.94 2.42 -20.12
C MET A 815 -49.36 2.42 -21.60
N GLU A 816 -49.64 3.59 -22.18
CA GLU A 816 -49.91 3.73 -23.61
C GLU A 816 -48.71 3.29 -24.45
N ILE A 817 -47.51 3.71 -24.07
CA ILE A 817 -46.27 3.35 -24.75
C ILE A 817 -46.05 1.85 -24.69
N ILE A 818 -46.19 1.23 -23.51
CA ILE A 818 -46.07 -0.22 -23.34
C ILE A 818 -47.10 -0.94 -24.20
N TYR A 819 -48.37 -0.53 -24.15
CA TYR A 819 -49.44 -1.16 -24.91
C TYR A 819 -49.22 -1.07 -26.42
N ARG A 820 -48.88 0.13 -26.93
CA ARG A 820 -48.60 0.34 -28.36
C ARG A 820 -47.44 -0.53 -28.82
N ILE A 821 -46.35 -0.55 -28.06
CA ILE A 821 -45.18 -1.36 -28.38
C ILE A 821 -45.56 -2.85 -28.37
N LEU A 822 -46.30 -3.32 -27.37
CA LEU A 822 -46.73 -4.72 -27.28
C LEU A 822 -47.63 -5.16 -28.43
N THR A 823 -48.44 -4.26 -28.99
CA THR A 823 -49.34 -4.54 -30.12
C THR A 823 -48.58 -4.96 -31.38
N ASP A 824 -47.32 -4.52 -31.52
CA ASP A 824 -46.47 -4.91 -32.64
C ASP A 824 -45.91 -6.34 -32.48
N PHE A 825 -45.98 -6.94 -31.28
CA PHE A 825 -45.37 -8.24 -30.97
C PHE A 825 -46.35 -9.32 -30.50
N LEU A 826 -47.49 -8.96 -29.92
CA LEU A 826 -48.49 -9.89 -29.39
C LEU A 826 -49.85 -9.57 -30.03
N GLU A 827 -50.48 -10.58 -30.61
CA GLU A 827 -51.78 -10.41 -31.31
C GLU A 827 -52.94 -10.17 -30.33
N ASP A 828 -52.98 -10.89 -29.21
CA ASP A 828 -54.03 -10.77 -28.18
C ASP A 828 -53.44 -10.80 -26.75
N PHE A 829 -53.44 -9.65 -26.09
CA PHE A 829 -52.93 -9.49 -24.73
C PHE A 829 -53.69 -8.41 -23.94
N MET A 830 -53.58 -8.49 -22.61
CA MET A 830 -54.03 -7.45 -21.69
C MET A 830 -52.91 -7.14 -20.71
N VAL A 831 -52.56 -5.87 -20.59
CA VAL A 831 -51.64 -5.38 -19.54
C VAL A 831 -52.49 -4.83 -18.41
N ARG A 832 -52.25 -5.32 -17.20
CA ARG A 832 -52.85 -4.83 -15.97
C ARG A 832 -51.75 -4.46 -14.99
N ILE A 833 -51.73 -3.24 -14.50
CA ILE A 833 -50.84 -2.81 -13.42
C ILE A 833 -51.69 -2.43 -12.21
N ASP A 834 -51.55 -3.20 -11.14
CA ASP A 834 -52.15 -2.91 -9.84
C ASP A 834 -51.16 -2.07 -9.01
N ILE A 835 -51.47 -0.81 -8.68
CA ILE A 835 -50.66 0.11 -7.87
C ILE A 835 -51.47 0.46 -6.61
N GLY A 836 -51.26 -0.27 -5.51
CA GLY A 836 -52.16 -0.18 -4.35
C GLY A 836 -53.60 -0.48 -4.76
N ASP A 837 -54.52 0.47 -4.52
CA ASP A 837 -55.93 0.37 -4.91
C ASP A 837 -56.22 0.80 -6.36
N ARG A 838 -55.24 1.41 -7.05
CA ARG A 838 -55.39 1.85 -8.44
C ARG A 838 -55.06 0.73 -9.41
N VAL A 839 -55.89 0.53 -10.40
CA VAL A 839 -55.70 -0.48 -11.44
C VAL A 839 -55.63 0.21 -12.79
N LEU A 840 -54.48 0.10 -13.47
CA LEU A 840 -54.29 0.54 -14.85
C LEU A 840 -54.43 -0.67 -15.77
N GLU A 841 -55.44 -0.69 -16.62
CA GLU A 841 -55.72 -1.81 -17.54
C GLU A 841 -55.80 -1.33 -18.98
N LYS A 842 -55.22 -2.11 -19.89
CA LYS A 842 -55.27 -1.85 -21.33
C LYS A 842 -55.22 -3.15 -22.13
N GLY A 843 -56.14 -3.30 -23.09
CA GLY A 843 -56.33 -4.51 -23.91
C GLY A 843 -57.74 -5.06 -23.85
N ASN A 844 -58.01 -6.14 -24.57
CA ASN A 844 -59.33 -6.76 -24.64
C ASN A 844 -59.65 -7.55 -23.36
N ARG A 845 -60.91 -7.47 -22.87
CA ARG A 845 -61.40 -8.19 -21.69
C ARG A 845 -61.41 -9.70 -21.98
N LEU A 846 -60.57 -10.49 -21.31
CA LEU A 846 -60.46 -11.94 -21.55
C LEU A 846 -60.76 -12.82 -20.33
N LEU A 847 -61.36 -13.98 -20.64
CA LEU A 847 -62.10 -14.90 -19.76
C LEU A 847 -61.33 -16.20 -19.41
N TYR A 848 -60.02 -16.28 -19.66
CA TYR A 848 -59.18 -17.41 -19.27
C TYR A 848 -57.85 -16.92 -18.66
N ASP A 849 -57.62 -17.33 -17.41
CA ASP A 849 -56.42 -17.04 -16.61
C ASP A 849 -55.29 -17.99 -17.05
N SER A 850 -54.70 -17.76 -18.23
CA SER A 850 -53.45 -18.43 -18.60
C SER A 850 -52.36 -17.95 -17.64
N HIS A 851 -51.91 -18.89 -16.81
CA HIS A 851 -51.20 -18.70 -15.55
C HIS A 851 -49.78 -18.10 -15.68
N LEU A 852 -49.66 -16.84 -16.05
CA LEU A 852 -48.41 -16.07 -15.93
C LEU A 852 -48.65 -14.85 -15.06
N ARG A 853 -48.41 -15.00 -13.76
CA ARG A 853 -48.56 -13.94 -12.75
C ARG A 853 -47.19 -13.47 -12.26
N PRO A 854 -46.59 -12.45 -12.88
CA PRO A 854 -45.31 -11.91 -12.45
C PRO A 854 -45.48 -10.95 -11.26
N THR A 855 -45.33 -11.42 -10.03
CA THR A 855 -45.28 -10.54 -8.84
C THR A 855 -43.84 -10.22 -8.45
N TYR A 856 -43.41 -8.98 -8.69
CA TYR A 856 -42.15 -8.45 -8.17
C TYR A 856 -42.40 -7.92 -6.74
N ARG A 857 -42.11 -8.72 -5.72
CA ARG A 857 -42.46 -8.43 -4.30
C ARG A 857 -41.73 -7.23 -3.68
N ARG A 858 -40.77 -6.60 -4.38
CA ARG A 858 -40.02 -5.42 -3.90
C ARG A 858 -40.59 -4.08 -4.39
N MET A 859 -41.65 -4.09 -5.20
CA MET A 859 -42.22 -2.89 -5.82
C MET A 859 -43.61 -2.57 -5.23
N PRO A 860 -44.03 -1.30 -5.19
CA PRO A 860 -45.34 -0.91 -4.68
C PRO A 860 -46.50 -1.19 -5.66
N TYR A 861 -46.22 -1.92 -6.73
CA TYR A 861 -47.17 -2.27 -7.77
C TYR A 861 -46.94 -3.70 -8.27
N THR A 862 -48.01 -4.34 -8.74
CA THR A 862 -47.99 -5.65 -9.39
C THR A 862 -48.33 -5.45 -10.86
N ILE A 863 -47.40 -5.79 -11.75
CA ILE A 863 -47.67 -5.86 -13.19
C ILE A 863 -48.18 -7.27 -13.48
N LYS A 864 -49.27 -7.39 -14.24
CA LYS A 864 -49.80 -8.64 -14.75
C LYS A 864 -49.97 -8.49 -16.25
N LEU A 865 -49.30 -9.36 -17.01
CA LEU A 865 -49.50 -9.46 -18.44
C LEU A 865 -50.28 -10.74 -18.71
N TYR A 866 -51.46 -10.60 -19.30
CA TYR A 866 -52.25 -11.71 -19.78
C TYR A 866 -52.01 -11.84 -21.28
N SER A 867 -51.67 -13.04 -21.74
CA SER A 867 -51.47 -13.35 -23.16
C SER A 867 -52.15 -14.66 -23.50
N LEU A 868 -52.77 -14.73 -24.69
CA LEU A 868 -53.29 -15.97 -25.26
C LEU A 868 -52.18 -16.85 -25.85
N GLU A 869 -50.99 -16.28 -26.10
CA GLU A 869 -49.83 -17.06 -26.53
C GLU A 869 -49.36 -18.01 -25.41
N LYS A 870 -49.00 -19.25 -25.77
CA LYS A 870 -48.36 -20.19 -24.84
C LYS A 870 -47.03 -19.59 -24.33
N PRO A 871 -46.59 -19.91 -23.09
CA PRO A 871 -45.29 -19.46 -22.59
C PRO A 871 -44.17 -19.79 -23.59
N SER A 872 -43.52 -18.76 -24.12
CA SER A 872 -42.46 -18.85 -25.13
C SER A 872 -41.30 -17.92 -24.77
N PRO A 873 -40.10 -18.14 -25.34
CA PRO A 873 -38.97 -17.23 -25.15
C PRO A 873 -39.30 -15.78 -25.54
N LYS A 874 -40.07 -15.60 -26.62
CA LYS A 874 -40.56 -14.30 -27.10
C LYS A 874 -41.40 -13.59 -26.03
N VAL A 875 -42.43 -14.26 -25.49
CA VAL A 875 -43.32 -13.71 -24.45
C VAL A 875 -42.51 -13.37 -23.19
N PHE A 876 -41.57 -14.22 -22.78
CA PHE A 876 -40.73 -13.98 -21.61
C PHE A 876 -39.83 -12.75 -21.78
N PHE A 877 -39.15 -12.63 -22.92
CA PHE A 877 -38.26 -11.52 -23.20
C PHE A 877 -39.01 -10.19 -23.14
N ILE A 878 -40.18 -10.14 -23.78
CA ILE A 878 -41.07 -8.97 -23.77
C ILE A 878 -41.44 -8.61 -22.33
N MET A 879 -41.87 -9.58 -21.52
CA MET A 879 -42.23 -9.36 -20.12
C MET A 879 -41.07 -8.84 -19.27
N ARG A 880 -39.89 -9.46 -19.38
CA ARG A 880 -38.69 -9.04 -18.63
C ARG A 880 -38.33 -7.58 -18.93
N ASN A 881 -38.37 -7.16 -20.20
CA ASN A 881 -38.01 -5.80 -20.57
C ASN A 881 -39.07 -4.77 -20.17
N ILE A 882 -40.36 -5.12 -20.19
CA ILE A 882 -41.41 -4.27 -19.61
C ILE A 882 -41.13 -4.05 -18.13
N LEU A 883 -40.90 -5.11 -17.36
CA LEU A 883 -40.64 -5.02 -15.94
C LEU A 883 -39.39 -4.16 -15.66
N LYS A 884 -38.27 -4.46 -16.32
CA LYS A 884 -37.00 -3.74 -16.15
C LYS A 884 -37.15 -2.25 -16.47
N ASN A 885 -37.70 -1.89 -17.61
CA ASN A 885 -37.79 -0.48 -18.02
C ASN A 885 -38.86 0.28 -17.22
N PHE A 886 -39.92 -0.39 -16.76
CA PHE A 886 -40.92 0.24 -15.91
C PHE A 886 -40.38 0.51 -14.51
N ILE A 887 -39.54 -0.37 -13.95
CA ILE A 887 -38.81 -0.12 -12.70
C ILE A 887 -37.98 1.16 -12.81
N ILE A 888 -37.17 1.27 -13.87
CA ILE A 888 -36.32 2.44 -14.11
C ILE A 888 -37.16 3.73 -14.27
N PHE A 889 -38.26 3.66 -15.03
CA PHE A 889 -39.20 4.77 -15.17
C PHE A 889 -39.79 5.18 -13.81
N TRP A 890 -40.21 4.22 -13.00
CA TRP A 890 -40.89 4.46 -11.73
C TRP A 890 -39.96 5.05 -10.66
N GLU A 891 -38.74 4.52 -10.56
CA GLU A 891 -37.69 5.06 -9.69
C GLU A 891 -37.36 6.51 -10.04
N LYS A 892 -37.23 6.80 -11.35
CA LYS A 892 -36.91 8.14 -11.85
C LYS A 892 -38.06 9.13 -11.66
N LYS A 893 -39.30 8.70 -11.85
CA LYS A 893 -40.48 9.58 -11.84
C LYS A 893 -40.94 9.95 -10.43
N TYR A 894 -40.93 9.00 -9.49
CA TYR A 894 -41.49 9.24 -8.14
C TYR A 894 -40.45 9.56 -7.08
N GLY A 895 -39.16 9.39 -7.39
CA GLY A 895 -38.08 9.62 -6.43
C GLY A 895 -38.34 8.94 -5.09
N ILE A 896 -38.95 7.74 -5.11
CA ILE A 896 -39.61 7.06 -3.97
C ILE A 896 -38.74 7.02 -2.72
N TYR A 897 -37.44 6.94 -2.93
CA TYR A 897 -36.45 6.89 -1.88
C TYR A 897 -35.80 8.26 -1.71
N ASP A 898 -35.60 8.66 -0.46
CA ASP A 898 -34.73 9.77 -0.14
C ASP A 898 -33.30 9.44 -0.61
N PRO A 899 -32.68 10.27 -1.47
CA PRO A 899 -31.41 9.93 -2.14
C PRO A 899 -30.24 9.84 -1.16
N LEU A 900 -30.36 10.43 0.03
CA LEU A 900 -29.34 10.33 1.06
C LEU A 900 -29.48 9.04 1.87
N THR A 901 -30.69 8.69 2.31
CA THR A 901 -30.91 7.65 3.33
C THR A 901 -31.40 6.31 2.78
N GLY A 902 -31.91 6.26 1.55
CA GLY A 902 -32.40 5.02 0.90
C GLY A 902 -33.67 4.42 1.52
N ILE A 903 -34.31 5.14 2.46
CA ILE A 903 -35.67 4.86 2.93
C ILE A 903 -36.68 5.74 2.17
N PHE A 904 -37.98 5.56 2.40
CA PHE A 904 -38.99 6.30 1.65
C PHE A 904 -38.88 7.81 1.89
N ASN A 905 -39.12 8.60 0.85
CA ASN A 905 -39.21 10.05 0.97
C ASN A 905 -40.58 10.47 1.56
N ARG A 906 -40.67 11.72 2.02
CA ARG A 906 -41.91 12.29 2.57
C ARG A 906 -43.13 12.13 1.66
N SER A 907 -43.00 12.43 0.36
CA SER A 907 -44.12 12.39 -0.59
C SER A 907 -44.74 10.98 -0.69
N TYR A 908 -43.91 9.95 -0.64
CA TYR A 908 -44.38 8.57 -0.61
C TYR A 908 -44.96 8.17 0.75
N GLY A 909 -44.41 8.70 1.85
CA GLY A 909 -44.96 8.53 3.19
C GLY A 909 -46.38 9.09 3.35
N GLU A 910 -46.65 10.26 2.77
CA GLU A 910 -47.99 10.89 2.75
C GLU A 910 -49.03 9.97 2.08
N ARG A 911 -48.66 9.28 1.00
CA ARG A 911 -49.54 8.28 0.37
C ARG A 911 -49.73 7.04 1.24
N LYS A 912 -48.66 6.54 1.87
CA LYS A 912 -48.72 5.33 2.72
C LYS A 912 -49.62 5.51 3.94
N ILE A 913 -49.65 6.71 4.52
CA ILE A 913 -50.52 6.99 5.65
C ILE A 913 -51.98 7.17 5.22
N GLU A 914 -52.24 7.77 4.05
CA GLU A 914 -53.58 7.84 3.46
C GLU A 914 -54.15 6.43 3.22
N GLU A 915 -53.35 5.51 2.67
CA GLU A 915 -53.72 4.11 2.50
C GLU A 915 -54.06 3.45 3.84
N ALA A 916 -53.21 3.59 4.85
CA ALA A 916 -53.43 3.00 6.17
C ALA A 916 -54.68 3.57 6.88
N PHE A 917 -54.95 4.86 6.69
CA PHE A 917 -56.15 5.50 7.24
C PHE A 917 -57.42 5.05 6.53
N SER A 918 -57.38 4.88 5.20
CA SER A 918 -58.47 4.31 4.42
C SER A 918 -58.79 2.88 4.88
N ASP A 919 -57.76 2.06 5.11
CA ASP A 919 -57.89 0.70 5.65
C ASP A 919 -58.53 0.72 7.05
N PHE A 920 -58.13 1.64 7.92
CA PHE A 920 -58.75 1.82 9.25
C PHE A 920 -60.23 2.20 9.15
N VAL A 921 -60.61 3.12 8.26
CA VAL A 921 -62.01 3.54 8.09
C VAL A 921 -62.87 2.39 7.56
N ARG A 922 -62.35 1.61 6.60
CA ARG A 922 -63.08 0.53 5.93
C ARG A 922 -63.15 -0.75 6.77
N GLU A 923 -62.04 -1.16 7.35
CA GLU A 923 -61.85 -2.50 7.96
C GLU A 923 -61.69 -2.44 9.48
N LYS A 924 -61.67 -1.23 10.07
CA LYS A 924 -61.42 -1.01 11.50
C LYS A 924 -60.08 -1.59 11.98
N GLU A 925 -59.15 -1.82 11.05
CA GLU A 925 -57.79 -2.26 11.36
C GLU A 925 -56.98 -1.08 11.92
N LYS A 926 -56.62 -1.15 13.20
CA LYS A 926 -55.82 -0.11 13.84
C LYS A 926 -54.40 -0.10 13.31
N PHE A 927 -53.84 1.08 13.11
CA PHE A 927 -52.43 1.28 12.81
C PHE A 927 -51.87 2.37 13.70
N SER A 928 -50.56 2.39 13.86
CA SER A 928 -49.89 3.40 14.67
C SER A 928 -48.82 4.11 13.84
N VAL A 929 -48.62 5.39 14.13
CA VAL A 929 -47.52 6.17 13.59
C VAL A 929 -46.58 6.57 14.70
N VAL A 930 -45.29 6.54 14.39
CA VAL A 930 -44.23 7.04 15.27
C VAL A 930 -43.52 8.17 14.55
N PHE A 931 -43.59 9.35 15.12
CA PHE A 931 -42.79 10.48 14.67
C PHE A 931 -41.49 10.51 15.48
N ILE A 932 -40.35 10.61 14.83
CA ILE A 932 -39.01 10.51 15.43
C ILE A 932 -38.16 11.69 14.97
N ASP A 933 -37.39 12.27 15.87
CA ASP A 933 -36.44 13.34 15.61
C ASP A 933 -35.08 13.03 16.26
N ILE A 934 -33.98 13.34 15.57
CA ILE A 934 -32.63 13.17 16.11
C ILE A 934 -32.29 14.35 17.02
N ASP A 935 -32.10 14.06 18.30
CA ASP A 935 -31.77 15.04 19.33
C ASP A 935 -30.46 15.78 18.99
N SER A 936 -30.46 17.11 19.12
CA SER A 936 -29.30 17.98 18.87
C SER A 936 -28.62 17.85 17.49
N PHE A 937 -29.30 17.38 16.44
CA PHE A 937 -28.69 17.13 15.12
C PHE A 937 -28.00 18.36 14.50
N LYS A 938 -28.57 19.56 14.63
CA LYS A 938 -27.92 20.80 14.16
C LYS A 938 -26.56 21.03 14.83
N LYS A 939 -26.46 20.79 16.13
CA LYS A 939 -25.19 20.90 16.87
C LYS A 939 -24.18 19.86 16.41
N ILE A 940 -24.64 18.66 16.05
CA ILE A 940 -23.81 17.62 15.45
C ILE A 940 -23.24 18.11 14.11
N ASN A 941 -24.07 18.68 13.23
CA ASN A 941 -23.61 19.28 11.97
C ASN A 941 -22.62 20.42 12.18
N ASP A 942 -22.90 21.33 13.12
CA ASP A 942 -22.05 22.49 13.39
C ASP A 942 -20.70 22.09 14.02
N THR A 943 -20.65 20.96 14.74
CA THR A 943 -19.44 20.49 15.45
C THR A 943 -18.61 19.51 14.61
N LEU A 944 -19.27 18.61 13.88
CA LEU A 944 -18.65 17.47 13.19
C LEU A 944 -18.75 17.58 11.65
N GLY A 945 -19.39 18.63 11.15
CA GLY A 945 -19.56 18.91 9.73
C GLY A 945 -20.75 18.16 9.10
N HIS A 946 -21.27 18.71 8.01
CA HIS A 946 -22.42 18.15 7.29
C HIS A 946 -22.20 16.72 6.79
N LEU A 947 -20.96 16.34 6.43
CA LEU A 947 -20.65 14.97 6.01
C LEU A 947 -20.88 13.94 7.13
N TYR A 948 -20.64 14.33 8.39
CA TYR A 948 -20.93 13.48 9.54
C TYR A 948 -22.43 13.43 9.85
N GLY A 949 -23.14 14.55 9.67
CA GLY A 949 -24.60 14.55 9.74
C GLY A 949 -25.26 13.67 8.68
N ASP A 950 -24.75 13.71 7.45
CA ASP A 950 -25.21 12.86 6.36
C ASP A 950 -24.99 11.37 6.66
N TYR A 951 -23.82 11.03 7.23
CA TYR A 951 -23.54 9.69 7.73
C TYR A 951 -24.53 9.28 8.83
N LEU A 952 -24.79 10.17 9.77
CA LEU A 952 -25.70 9.88 10.88
C LEU A 952 -27.14 9.66 10.42
N LEU A 953 -27.63 10.46 9.48
CA LEU A 953 -28.96 10.29 8.89
C LEU A 953 -29.10 8.93 8.21
N LYS A 954 -28.05 8.47 7.50
CA LYS A 954 -28.01 7.13 6.89
C LYS A 954 -28.07 6.01 7.92
N GLU A 955 -27.30 6.12 9.00
CA GLU A 955 -27.29 5.11 10.07
C GLU A 955 -28.63 5.02 10.78
N VAL A 956 -29.21 6.16 11.19
CA VAL A 956 -30.53 6.18 11.85
C VAL A 956 -31.61 5.63 10.93
N ALA A 957 -31.61 5.99 9.64
CA ALA A 957 -32.53 5.45 8.65
C ALA A 957 -32.42 3.91 8.53
N ASN A 958 -31.20 3.38 8.47
CA ASN A 958 -30.94 1.95 8.37
C ASN A 958 -31.40 1.21 9.64
N ILE A 959 -31.16 1.79 10.82
CA ILE A 959 -31.61 1.21 12.10
C ILE A 959 -33.14 1.17 12.17
N ILE A 960 -33.81 2.25 11.78
CA ILE A 960 -35.28 2.29 11.73
C ILE A 960 -35.79 1.21 10.77
N LYS A 961 -35.24 1.13 9.55
CA LYS A 961 -35.61 0.13 8.53
C LYS A 961 -35.45 -1.31 9.01
N ASN A 962 -34.34 -1.62 9.69
CA ASN A 962 -34.07 -2.97 10.22
C ASN A 962 -34.86 -3.28 11.50
N SER A 963 -35.46 -2.26 12.13
CA SER A 963 -36.25 -2.40 13.34
C SER A 963 -37.75 -2.53 13.07
N ILE A 964 -38.20 -2.55 11.81
CA ILE A 964 -39.62 -2.66 11.43
C ILE A 964 -39.88 -3.90 10.56
N ARG A 965 -41.14 -4.32 10.42
CA ARG A 965 -41.51 -5.48 9.59
C ARG A 965 -41.63 -5.09 8.12
N GLN A 966 -41.67 -6.07 7.22
CA GLN A 966 -41.78 -5.85 5.77
C GLN A 966 -43.01 -5.02 5.34
N ASN A 967 -44.11 -5.11 6.09
CA ASN A 967 -45.36 -4.39 5.80
C ASN A 967 -45.43 -3.00 6.46
N ASP A 968 -44.46 -2.66 7.30
CA ASP A 968 -44.33 -1.35 7.92
C ASP A 968 -43.54 -0.42 7.00
N SER A 969 -43.58 0.89 7.23
CA SER A 969 -42.88 1.86 6.40
C SER A 969 -41.99 2.77 7.24
N ALA A 970 -40.73 2.94 6.82
CA ALA A 970 -39.80 3.93 7.35
C ALA A 970 -39.66 5.06 6.34
N ILE A 971 -39.89 6.29 6.77
CA ILE A 971 -39.92 7.48 5.93
C ILE A 971 -39.00 8.55 6.51
N ARG A 972 -38.19 9.19 5.67
CA ARG A 972 -37.53 10.46 6.04
C ARG A 972 -38.52 11.59 5.78
N TRP A 973 -39.01 12.19 6.85
CA TRP A 973 -40.08 13.19 6.81
C TRP A 973 -39.53 14.61 6.59
N GLY A 974 -38.34 14.89 7.12
CA GLY A 974 -37.68 16.19 7.09
C GLY A 974 -36.16 16.08 7.15
N GLY A 975 -35.48 17.15 7.57
CA GLY A 975 -34.01 17.19 7.65
C GLY A 975 -33.44 16.05 8.50
N ASP A 976 -33.88 15.99 9.74
CA ASP A 976 -33.52 15.02 10.80
C ASP A 976 -34.74 14.27 11.36
N GLU A 977 -35.90 14.48 10.75
CA GLU A 977 -37.18 13.93 11.14
C GLU A 977 -37.50 12.66 10.34
N PHE A 978 -38.01 11.64 11.04
CA PHE A 978 -38.45 10.37 10.50
C PHE A 978 -39.89 10.06 10.91
N LEU A 979 -40.63 9.43 10.02
CA LEU A 979 -41.96 8.89 10.30
C LEU A 979 -41.93 7.38 10.09
N VAL A 980 -42.47 6.64 11.05
CA VAL A 980 -42.69 5.19 10.94
C VAL A 980 -44.18 4.91 10.95
N ILE A 981 -44.66 4.16 9.97
CA ILE A 981 -46.05 3.73 9.88
C ILE A 981 -46.09 2.22 10.14
N LEU A 982 -46.77 1.82 11.21
CA LEU A 982 -46.87 0.44 11.67
C LEU A 982 -48.28 -0.10 11.40
N ARG A 983 -48.41 -1.02 10.44
CA ARG A 983 -49.70 -1.56 10.05
C ARG A 983 -50.16 -2.62 11.04
N LYS A 984 -51.47 -2.65 11.33
CA LYS A 984 -52.09 -3.61 12.26
C LYS A 984 -51.40 -3.59 13.64
N ALA A 985 -51.07 -2.40 14.12
CA ALA A 985 -50.33 -2.19 15.36
C ALA A 985 -51.04 -1.17 16.24
N ASP A 986 -51.21 -1.51 17.51
CA ASP A 986 -51.65 -0.58 18.55
C ASP A 986 -50.46 0.14 19.20
N TYR A 987 -50.76 0.92 20.23
CA TYR A 987 -49.78 1.72 20.95
C TYR A 987 -48.67 0.85 21.57
N ASP A 988 -49.00 -0.29 22.16
CA ASP A 988 -48.03 -1.15 22.85
C ASP A 988 -47.08 -1.81 21.84
N ASP A 989 -47.60 -2.20 20.69
CA ASP A 989 -46.77 -2.71 19.60
C ASP A 989 -45.85 -1.63 19.00
N ALA A 990 -46.37 -0.41 18.85
CA ALA A 990 -45.56 0.72 18.42
C ALA A 990 -44.46 1.05 19.43
N LEU A 991 -44.76 0.99 20.73
CA LEU A 991 -43.80 1.25 21.79
C LEU A 991 -42.66 0.22 21.77
N LYS A 992 -42.95 -1.07 21.58
CA LYS A 992 -41.91 -2.12 21.43
C LYS A 992 -41.00 -1.85 20.23
N VAL A 993 -41.56 -1.38 19.12
CA VAL A 993 -40.76 -1.00 17.94
C VAL A 993 -39.85 0.17 18.27
N VAL A 994 -40.36 1.20 18.94
CA VAL A 994 -39.57 2.36 19.35
C VAL A 994 -38.47 1.96 20.33
N GLU A 995 -38.76 1.14 21.33
CA GLU A 995 -37.75 0.66 22.28
C GLU A 995 -36.65 -0.11 21.56
N ARG A 996 -37.01 -0.93 20.58
CA ARG A 996 -36.04 -1.61 19.70
C ARG A 996 -35.20 -0.62 18.90
N ILE A 997 -35.80 0.40 18.29
CA ILE A 997 -35.08 1.46 17.57
C ILE A 997 -34.11 2.19 18.51
N LYS A 998 -34.59 2.61 19.68
CA LYS A 998 -33.77 3.31 20.69
C LYS A 998 -32.61 2.45 21.15
N MET A 999 -32.85 1.18 21.49
CA MET A 999 -31.81 0.25 21.90
C MET A 999 -30.75 0.08 20.79
N HIS A 1000 -31.18 -0.06 19.54
CA HIS A 1000 -30.25 -0.17 18.42
C HIS A 1000 -29.46 1.12 18.14
N ILE A 1001 -30.07 2.30 18.31
CA ILE A 1001 -29.38 3.59 18.20
C ILE A 1001 -28.40 3.81 19.36
N ASP A 1002 -28.83 3.51 20.59
CA ASP A 1002 -27.97 3.61 21.77
C ASP A 1002 -26.75 2.67 21.62
N ASN A 1003 -26.96 1.46 21.11
CA ASN A 1003 -25.88 0.50 20.85
C ASN A 1003 -24.95 0.96 19.72
N SER A 1004 -25.49 1.43 18.59
CA SER A 1004 -24.68 1.82 17.42
C SER A 1004 -23.92 3.12 17.63
N THR A 1005 -24.43 4.03 18.48
CA THR A 1005 -23.84 5.35 18.73
C THR A 1005 -23.18 5.46 20.11
N ASN A 1006 -23.22 4.38 20.90
CA ASN A 1006 -22.74 4.30 22.28
C ASN A 1006 -23.37 5.38 23.18
N GLY A 1007 -24.69 5.56 23.06
CA GLY A 1007 -25.50 6.54 23.80
C GLY A 1007 -25.22 8.01 23.49
N LYS A 1008 -24.36 8.30 22.50
CA LYS A 1008 -24.01 9.67 22.10
C LYS A 1008 -25.12 10.38 21.35
N ILE A 1009 -26.02 9.61 20.72
CA ILE A 1009 -27.09 10.12 19.89
C ILE A 1009 -28.38 9.61 20.47
N LYS A 1010 -29.29 10.55 20.70
CA LYS A 1010 -30.59 10.25 21.25
C LYS A 1010 -31.64 10.62 20.22
N ILE A 1011 -32.79 10.01 20.37
CA ILE A 1011 -33.97 10.38 19.59
C ILE A 1011 -35.08 10.77 20.55
N SER A 1012 -35.86 11.74 20.08
CA SER A 1012 -37.17 12.04 20.62
C SER A 1012 -38.22 11.39 19.73
N TYR A 1013 -39.31 10.92 20.32
CA TYR A 1013 -40.37 10.26 19.57
C TYR A 1013 -41.75 10.51 20.15
N GLY A 1014 -42.77 10.39 19.32
CA GLY A 1014 -44.17 10.46 19.70
C GLY A 1014 -44.99 9.43 18.94
N ILE A 1015 -45.86 8.72 19.66
CA ILE A 1015 -46.69 7.64 19.12
C ILE A 1015 -48.15 8.10 19.10
N GLU A 1016 -48.81 7.93 17.97
CA GLU A 1016 -50.26 8.06 17.86
C GLU A 1016 -50.86 6.83 17.17
N THR A 1017 -51.95 6.31 17.72
CA THR A 1017 -52.66 5.16 17.17
C THR A 1017 -53.98 5.62 16.58
N SER A 1018 -54.35 5.07 15.43
CA SER A 1018 -55.61 5.40 14.76
C SER A 1018 -56.82 5.05 15.64
N SER A 1019 -57.73 6.01 15.77
CA SER A 1019 -58.95 5.89 16.58
C SER A 1019 -60.09 6.69 15.95
N GLU A 1020 -61.34 6.43 16.38
CA GLU A 1020 -62.53 7.03 15.75
C GLU A 1020 -62.63 8.55 15.96
N ASP A 1021 -61.92 9.10 16.95
CA ASP A 1021 -61.82 10.54 17.21
C ASP A 1021 -60.78 11.26 16.34
N ILE A 1022 -60.07 10.53 15.47
CA ILE A 1022 -59.07 11.09 14.54
C ILE A 1022 -59.68 11.11 13.15
N THR A 1023 -59.85 12.32 12.60
CA THR A 1023 -60.66 12.55 11.40
C THR A 1023 -59.86 12.60 10.11
N SER A 1024 -58.53 12.66 10.19
CA SER A 1024 -57.66 12.63 9.01
C SER A 1024 -56.26 12.04 9.29
N PRO A 1025 -55.55 11.55 8.26
CA PRO A 1025 -54.15 11.12 8.38
C PRO A 1025 -53.22 12.23 8.87
N TYR A 1026 -53.49 13.48 8.47
CA TYR A 1026 -52.71 14.64 8.86
C TYR A 1026 -52.86 14.95 10.36
N GLU A 1027 -54.08 14.82 10.90
CA GLU A 1027 -54.34 14.96 12.34
C GLU A 1027 -53.57 13.90 13.14
N LEU A 1028 -53.49 12.65 12.64
CA LEU A 1028 -52.72 11.58 13.26
C LEU A 1028 -51.22 11.92 13.36
N ILE A 1029 -50.62 12.38 12.25
CA ILE A 1029 -49.21 12.81 12.22
C ILE A 1029 -48.99 13.99 13.16
N SER A 1030 -49.87 14.99 13.12
CA SER A 1030 -49.75 16.20 13.93
C SER A 1030 -49.81 15.90 15.43
N ARG A 1031 -50.66 14.97 15.86
CA ARG A 1031 -50.71 14.52 17.26
C ARG A 1031 -49.44 13.74 17.65
N ALA A 1032 -48.90 12.90 16.77
CA ALA A 1032 -47.65 12.18 17.01
C ALA A 1032 -46.45 13.13 17.09
N ASP A 1033 -46.35 14.11 16.19
CA ASP A 1033 -45.35 15.17 16.20
C ASP A 1033 -45.44 16.01 17.49
N PHE A 1034 -46.64 16.41 17.91
CA PHE A 1034 -46.84 17.12 19.17
C PHE A 1034 -46.37 16.31 20.39
N LYS A 1035 -46.64 15.00 20.43
CA LYS A 1035 -46.15 14.10 21.48
C LYS A 1035 -44.62 13.96 21.45
N MET A 1036 -44.01 13.91 20.27
CA MET A 1036 -42.55 13.91 20.10
C MET A 1036 -41.95 15.20 20.65
N TYR A 1037 -42.50 16.34 20.26
CA TYR A 1037 -42.05 17.65 20.72
C TYR A 1037 -42.17 17.79 22.24
N LYS A 1038 -43.27 17.31 22.84
CA LYS A 1038 -43.44 17.29 24.30
C LYS A 1038 -42.37 16.43 24.97
N TYR A 1039 -42.10 15.24 24.44
CA TYR A 1039 -41.05 14.36 24.94
C TYR A 1039 -39.65 14.99 24.84
N LYS A 1040 -39.38 15.72 23.76
CA LYS A 1040 -38.12 16.48 23.55
C LYS A 1040 -37.96 17.59 24.60
N TYR A 1041 -39.02 18.34 24.87
CA TYR A 1041 -39.00 19.43 25.86
C TYR A 1041 -38.82 18.95 27.31
N GLU A 1042 -39.50 17.86 27.69
CA GLU A 1042 -39.37 17.26 29.03
C GLU A 1042 -37.94 16.79 29.34
N ARG A 1043 -37.13 16.54 28.30
CA ARG A 1043 -35.71 16.15 28.44
C ARG A 1043 -34.73 17.32 28.41
N GLY A 1044 -35.23 18.57 28.34
CA GLY A 1044 -34.41 19.78 28.43
C GLY A 1044 -33.70 20.19 27.14
N GLU A 1045 -34.08 19.62 25.99
CA GLU A 1045 -33.65 20.11 24.68
C GLU A 1045 -34.60 21.22 24.22
N ARG A 1046 -34.07 22.42 23.98
CA ARG A 1046 -34.83 23.61 23.56
C ARG A 1046 -34.95 23.71 22.04
#